data_AF-A0A1Y3XUM2-F1
#
_entry.id   AF-A0A1Y3XUM2-F1
#
_cell.length_a   1.000
_cell.length_b   1.000
_cell.length_c   1.000
_cell.angle_alpha   90.00
_cell.angle_beta   90.00
_cell.angle_gamma   90.00
#
_symmetry.space_group_name_H-M   'P 1'
#
loop_
_entity.id
_entity.type
_entity.pdbx_description
1 polymer ?
#
loop_
_entity_poly.entity_id
_entity_poly.type
_entity_poly.pdbx_seq_one_letter_code
_entity_poly.pdbx_strand_id
1 'polypeptide(L)'
;MANVRISSLAKEFGMSSKELLEHLDRLMIPAKSASSTLSQQYVSLVRKELAPVLKAREAEIEAQRRAEEERAAAEEAAEAAKEEERRLAVEARREEERRLAASARAAEEAARAAEAEAARQERERKKAEELEQKRRAVPASDSGSRFRSLLDQIAQQETVLEERKKAEAANKQAESQAPRGRKGDRRGNRGSEQERTRTRHTSHAPSIPAGMDVPAPEKAGKGRKGRKGHDEGDRYSRMAREAEEYSRERVLEEARAAVEEASRESTGRRKKRKEKREREAAEAAREQKLEQAKAQGISVEELDAVRVSEGVTVAELAEALDVPANDIIKRLFLLGSPLTMTQSMSNDLVELVADDLGRQIKIITPEEENSFTFYDDPEDLKPRPPVVTVMGHVDHGKTSLLDAIRHTGIAAHEAGGITQHIGASQVEINGRQITFVDTPGHEAFTAMRARGAKITDVVVLVVAADDGVMPQTVEAINHSKAAGVPIVVAVNKCDKPDANPDRVRQELVEYGVIPEEWGGSNMFVNVSAKTHQGIDDLLETILLQADVLELKANPDTFASGYIIEAKLDRGRGPVATVLVNRGTLHVGDALVAGTSFGRVRAMIDQHGEHKTAAVPSDAFEILGLDSVPTAGDEFRVFEDDRDAKKLADERALKARIEEQNKVKHVTLETLFSEMNENELKELNLVVKADVQGSIEALADSLAKMDQSEVRINIIHSAVGAISETDVILAAASNAIIVGFGVRPQAKARDLAERENVQIKTYSIIYKAIEDIDAARIGMLKPTEEEVQTGVAEVRELFRVPKVGVVAGCMVIEGEISRDDQVRVVRDGVVVFDGKFASMRRFKDDVKSVRSGYECGLGIERFQDVHVGDQLEAYKVVEVARTE
;
A
#
# COMPACT_ATOMS: atom_id res chain seq x y z
N MET A 1 34.02 0.61 -65.01
CA MET A 1 34.52 1.88 -64.44
C MET A 1 33.72 3.02 -65.06
N ALA A 2 33.19 3.96 -64.26
CA ALA A 2 32.22 4.95 -64.73
C ALA A 2 32.76 6.39 -64.69
N ASN A 3 32.36 7.20 -65.67
CA ASN A 3 32.57 8.65 -65.70
C ASN A 3 31.40 9.33 -64.97
N VAL A 4 31.69 10.34 -64.14
CA VAL A 4 30.69 11.00 -63.28
C VAL A 4 30.12 12.24 -63.97
N ARG A 5 28.80 12.46 -63.91
CA ARG A 5 28.19 13.69 -64.46
C ARG A 5 28.45 14.89 -63.55
N ILE A 6 28.66 16.06 -64.16
CA ILE A 6 28.90 17.31 -63.43
C ILE A 6 27.69 17.68 -62.56
N SER A 7 26.46 17.43 -63.00
CA SER A 7 25.25 17.67 -62.19
C SER A 7 25.16 16.80 -60.93
N SER A 8 25.63 15.54 -60.97
CA SER A 8 25.75 14.70 -59.77
C SER A 8 26.88 15.16 -58.84
N LEU A 9 28.02 15.58 -59.40
CA LEU A 9 29.16 16.10 -58.62
C LEU A 9 28.81 17.44 -57.94
N ALA A 10 28.06 18.32 -58.61
CA ALA A 10 27.61 19.59 -58.03
C ALA A 10 26.69 19.38 -56.81
N LYS A 11 25.79 18.39 -56.87
CA LYS A 11 24.94 18.01 -55.73
C LYS A 11 25.75 17.45 -54.56
N GLU A 12 26.77 16.63 -54.82
CA GLU A 12 27.68 16.09 -53.79
C GLU A 12 28.42 17.22 -53.03
N PHE A 13 28.69 18.34 -53.68
CA PHE A 13 29.32 19.53 -53.07
C PHE A 13 28.32 20.64 -52.65
N GLY A 14 27.01 20.37 -52.67
CA GLY A 14 25.97 21.32 -52.26
C GLY A 14 25.94 22.62 -53.06
N MET A 15 26.43 22.62 -54.30
CA MET A 15 26.55 23.80 -55.17
C MET A 15 25.73 23.65 -56.45
N SER A 16 25.42 24.76 -57.12
CA SER A 16 24.74 24.70 -58.41
C SER A 16 25.65 24.10 -59.48
N SER A 17 25.05 23.47 -60.48
CA SER A 17 25.80 22.96 -61.63
C SER A 17 26.37 24.06 -62.53
N LYS A 18 26.11 25.35 -62.24
CA LYS A 18 26.73 26.49 -62.91
C LYS A 18 28.04 26.87 -62.23
N GLU A 19 28.04 27.01 -60.91
CA GLU A 19 29.25 27.32 -60.12
C GLU A 19 30.33 26.25 -60.33
N LEU A 20 29.95 24.97 -60.34
CA LEU A 20 30.92 23.90 -60.61
C LEU A 20 31.51 23.97 -62.03
N LEU A 21 30.76 24.44 -63.04
CA LEU A 21 31.31 24.65 -64.39
C LEU A 21 32.31 25.82 -64.42
N GLU A 22 31.99 26.94 -63.75
CA GLU A 22 32.92 28.08 -63.65
C GLU A 22 34.23 27.70 -62.92
N HIS A 23 34.18 26.76 -61.97
CA HIS A 23 35.39 26.18 -61.36
C HIS A 23 36.15 25.21 -62.29
N LEU A 24 35.45 24.41 -63.12
CA LEU A 24 36.08 23.50 -64.08
C LEU A 24 36.80 24.24 -65.22
N ASP A 25 36.21 25.34 -65.72
CA ASP A 25 36.83 26.20 -66.73
C ASP A 25 38.13 26.85 -66.21
N ARG A 26 38.16 27.31 -64.94
CA ARG A 26 39.38 27.83 -64.29
C ARG A 26 40.50 26.78 -64.19
N LEU A 27 40.15 25.51 -64.06
CA LEU A 27 41.09 24.37 -64.04
C LEU A 27 41.46 23.88 -65.45
N MET A 28 40.97 24.53 -66.51
CA MET A 28 41.10 24.13 -67.92
C MET A 28 40.59 22.70 -68.21
N ILE A 29 39.62 22.21 -67.44
CA ILE A 29 39.04 20.87 -67.60
C ILE A 29 37.86 20.96 -68.59
N PRO A 30 37.92 20.31 -69.78
CA PRO A 30 36.97 20.57 -70.86
C PRO A 30 35.57 20.04 -70.57
N ALA A 31 34.67 20.91 -70.10
CA ALA A 31 33.28 20.62 -69.80
C ALA A 31 32.34 21.63 -70.47
N LYS A 32 31.33 21.17 -71.23
CA LYS A 32 30.46 22.06 -72.03
C LYS A 32 29.06 22.28 -71.46
N SER A 33 28.64 21.49 -70.47
CA SER A 33 27.32 21.56 -69.84
C SER A 33 27.25 20.69 -68.59
N ALA A 34 26.26 20.91 -67.73
CA ALA A 34 26.02 20.13 -66.51
C ALA A 34 25.79 18.62 -66.76
N SER A 35 25.38 18.24 -67.98
CA SER A 35 25.20 16.85 -68.40
C SER A 35 26.50 16.16 -68.86
N SER A 36 27.60 16.90 -69.01
CA SER A 36 28.90 16.36 -69.41
C SER A 36 29.45 15.40 -68.35
N THR A 37 30.19 14.38 -68.79
CA THR A 37 30.79 13.36 -67.92
C THR A 37 32.30 13.57 -67.81
N LEU A 38 32.80 13.70 -66.58
CA LEU A 38 34.22 13.81 -66.28
C LEU A 38 34.86 12.43 -66.09
N SER A 39 36.11 12.29 -66.54
CA SER A 39 36.92 11.10 -66.24
C SER A 39 37.36 11.09 -64.77
N GLN A 40 37.61 9.89 -64.23
CA GLN A 40 38.00 9.67 -62.83
C GLN A 40 39.18 10.55 -62.38
N GLN A 41 40.17 10.78 -63.24
CA GLN A 41 41.34 11.62 -62.94
C GLN A 41 40.91 13.07 -62.63
N TYR A 42 40.08 13.69 -63.47
CA TYR A 42 39.58 15.05 -63.22
C TYR A 42 38.64 15.11 -62.00
N VAL A 43 37.79 14.09 -61.80
CA VAL A 43 36.93 14.01 -60.60
C VAL A 43 37.76 13.98 -59.31
N SER A 44 38.85 13.21 -59.27
CA SER A 44 39.73 13.14 -58.10
C SER A 44 40.43 14.47 -57.78
N LEU A 45 40.74 15.26 -58.81
CA LEU A 45 41.43 16.55 -58.68
C LEU A 45 40.46 17.63 -58.18
N VAL A 46 39.25 17.67 -58.74
CA VAL A 46 38.15 18.57 -58.32
C VAL A 46 37.73 18.29 -56.87
N ARG A 47 37.58 17.02 -56.49
CA ARG A 47 37.25 16.63 -55.10
C ARG A 47 38.31 17.06 -54.09
N LYS A 48 39.58 17.14 -54.50
CA LYS A 48 40.69 17.56 -53.63
C LYS A 48 40.70 19.08 -53.39
N GLU A 49 40.41 19.88 -54.43
CA GLU A 49 40.34 21.35 -54.34
C GLU A 49 39.11 21.84 -53.56
N LEU A 50 37.96 21.17 -53.69
CA LEU A 50 36.69 21.61 -53.07
C LEU A 50 36.45 21.07 -51.65
N ALA A 51 37.28 20.14 -51.16
CA ALA A 51 37.22 19.60 -49.80
C ALA A 51 37.17 20.64 -48.65
N PRO A 52 37.94 21.75 -48.64
CA PRO A 52 37.83 22.76 -47.58
C PRO A 52 36.51 23.53 -47.61
N VAL A 53 35.83 23.63 -48.76
CA VAL A 53 34.56 24.37 -48.91
C VAL A 53 33.40 23.62 -48.22
N LEU A 54 33.40 22.29 -48.27
CA LEU A 54 32.44 21.46 -47.54
C LEU A 54 32.53 21.70 -46.03
N LYS A 55 33.74 21.57 -45.46
CA LYS A 55 33.97 21.68 -44.00
C LYS A 55 33.59 23.03 -43.42
N ALA A 56 33.77 24.11 -44.18
CA ALA A 56 33.34 25.44 -43.76
C ALA A 56 31.81 25.53 -43.62
N ARG A 57 31.06 24.94 -44.56
CA ARG A 57 29.60 24.95 -44.60
C ARG A 57 28.95 24.00 -43.59
N GLU A 58 29.57 22.84 -43.36
CA GLU A 58 29.15 21.90 -42.31
C GLU A 58 29.17 22.59 -40.93
N ALA A 59 30.23 23.37 -40.64
CA ALA A 59 30.35 24.15 -39.41
C ALA A 59 29.32 25.29 -39.29
N GLU A 60 28.97 25.98 -40.39
CA GLU A 60 27.89 26.99 -40.37
C GLU A 60 26.53 26.40 -40.03
N ILE A 61 26.21 25.22 -40.57
CA ILE A 61 24.94 24.52 -40.32
C ILE A 61 24.86 24.03 -38.88
N GLU A 62 25.95 23.46 -38.34
CA GLU A 62 25.96 22.99 -36.95
C GLU A 62 25.86 24.16 -35.95
N ALA A 63 26.50 25.30 -36.25
CA ALA A 63 26.39 26.51 -35.42
C ALA A 63 24.96 27.09 -35.42
N GLN A 64 24.25 27.04 -36.55
CA GLN A 64 22.84 27.47 -36.62
C GLN A 64 21.93 26.58 -35.78
N ARG A 65 22.09 25.25 -35.87
CA ARG A 65 21.24 24.30 -35.11
C ARG A 65 21.40 24.47 -33.59
N ARG A 66 22.64 24.62 -33.10
CA ARG A 66 22.91 24.88 -31.66
C ARG A 66 22.28 26.20 -31.18
N ALA A 67 22.32 27.24 -32.00
CA ALA A 67 21.71 28.54 -31.69
C ALA A 67 20.16 28.55 -31.73
N GLU A 68 19.54 27.49 -32.26
CA GLU A 68 18.10 27.23 -32.24
C GLU A 68 17.73 26.35 -31.03
N GLU A 69 18.51 25.30 -30.76
CA GLU A 69 18.45 24.46 -29.54
C GLU A 69 18.55 25.31 -28.25
N GLU A 70 19.51 26.24 -28.16
CA GLU A 70 19.68 27.15 -27.02
C GLU A 70 18.49 28.10 -26.80
N ARG A 71 17.73 28.42 -27.85
CA ARG A 71 16.56 29.32 -27.75
C ARG A 71 15.33 28.59 -27.25
N ALA A 72 15.08 27.38 -27.74
CA ALA A 72 13.98 26.54 -27.26
C ALA A 72 14.09 26.27 -25.76
N ALA A 73 15.28 25.86 -25.30
CA ALA A 73 15.53 25.61 -23.87
C ALA A 73 15.36 26.86 -22.99
N ALA A 74 15.68 28.05 -23.51
CA ALA A 74 15.49 29.32 -22.79
C ALA A 74 14.01 29.75 -22.70
N GLU A 75 13.19 29.39 -23.68
CA GLU A 75 11.74 29.68 -23.68
C GLU A 75 10.98 28.71 -22.78
N GLU A 76 11.30 27.41 -22.83
CA GLU A 76 10.77 26.36 -21.95
C GLU A 76 11.03 26.64 -20.46
N ALA A 77 12.28 26.98 -20.11
CA ALA A 77 12.65 27.38 -18.75
C ALA A 77 11.89 28.64 -18.28
N ALA A 78 11.54 29.55 -19.20
CA ALA A 78 10.77 30.75 -18.91
C ALA A 78 9.26 30.51 -18.81
N GLU A 79 8.73 29.35 -19.23
CA GLU A 79 7.35 28.94 -18.93
C GLU A 79 7.27 28.20 -17.59
N ALA A 80 8.19 27.26 -17.34
CA ALA A 80 8.26 26.49 -16.09
C ALA A 80 8.29 27.40 -14.84
N ALA A 81 9.10 28.45 -14.86
CA ALA A 81 9.19 29.42 -13.75
C ALA A 81 7.86 30.17 -13.48
N LYS A 82 7.07 30.46 -14.54
CA LYS A 82 5.75 31.13 -14.40
C LYS A 82 4.69 30.17 -13.85
N GLU A 83 4.80 28.88 -14.15
CA GLU A 83 3.91 27.87 -13.60
C GLU A 83 4.21 27.59 -12.12
N GLU A 84 5.49 27.54 -11.73
CA GLU A 84 5.88 27.44 -10.31
C GLU A 84 5.37 28.62 -9.48
N GLU A 85 5.52 29.86 -9.97
CA GLU A 85 4.97 31.06 -9.33
C GLU A 85 3.44 30.98 -9.19
N ARG A 86 2.73 30.47 -10.22
CA ARG A 86 1.28 30.21 -10.16
C ARG A 86 0.91 29.14 -9.12
N ARG A 87 1.69 28.07 -8.98
CA ARG A 87 1.43 27.00 -7.99
C ARG A 87 1.58 27.54 -6.57
N LEU A 88 2.67 28.26 -6.29
CA LEU A 88 2.92 28.90 -5.00
C LEU A 88 1.81 29.90 -4.62
N ALA A 89 1.33 30.71 -5.57
CA ALA A 89 0.23 31.64 -5.32
C ALA A 89 -1.11 30.93 -4.99
N VAL A 90 -1.39 29.79 -5.60
CA VAL A 90 -2.58 28.96 -5.30
C VAL A 90 -2.45 28.28 -3.92
N GLU A 91 -1.26 27.80 -3.57
CA GLU A 91 -1.01 27.15 -2.28
C GLU A 91 -1.12 28.12 -1.10
N ALA A 92 -0.51 29.30 -1.20
CA ALA A 92 -0.62 30.35 -0.17
C ALA A 92 -2.09 30.74 0.11
N ARG A 93 -2.91 30.84 -0.94
CA ARG A 93 -4.35 31.09 -0.80
C ARG A 93 -5.09 29.95 -0.11
N ARG A 94 -4.76 28.69 -0.44
CA ARG A 94 -5.31 27.50 0.24
C ARG A 94 -4.86 27.39 1.70
N GLU A 95 -3.71 27.93 2.07
CA GLU A 95 -3.29 28.00 3.48
C GLU A 95 -4.07 29.07 4.26
N GLU A 96 -4.29 30.25 3.68
CA GLU A 96 -5.11 31.29 4.32
C GLU A 96 -6.57 30.88 4.49
N GLU A 97 -7.19 30.26 3.49
CA GLU A 97 -8.53 29.68 3.58
C GLU A 97 -8.61 28.57 4.67
N ARG A 98 -7.60 27.71 4.79
CA ARG A 98 -7.50 26.71 5.88
C ARG A 98 -7.37 27.38 7.26
N ARG A 99 -6.58 28.45 7.39
CA ARG A 99 -6.41 29.20 8.64
C ARG A 99 -7.70 29.90 9.09
N LEU A 100 -8.48 30.43 8.16
CA LEU A 100 -9.81 31.01 8.41
C LEU A 100 -10.84 29.94 8.79
N ALA A 101 -10.82 28.77 8.13
CA ALA A 101 -11.70 27.66 8.49
C ALA A 101 -11.38 27.09 9.89
N ALA A 102 -10.10 27.04 10.27
CA ALA A 102 -9.67 26.60 11.60
C ALA A 102 -10.12 27.55 12.71
N SER A 103 -9.98 28.87 12.53
CA SER A 103 -10.43 29.85 13.53
C SER A 103 -11.95 29.90 13.67
N ALA A 104 -12.70 29.73 12.57
CA ALA A 104 -14.16 29.60 12.60
C ALA A 104 -14.62 28.37 13.40
N ARG A 105 -14.00 27.20 13.18
CA ARG A 105 -14.31 25.97 13.94
C ARG A 105 -14.00 26.12 15.43
N ALA A 106 -12.85 26.69 15.79
CA ALA A 106 -12.49 26.94 17.18
C ALA A 106 -13.46 27.90 17.89
N ALA A 107 -14.00 28.90 17.18
CA ALA A 107 -15.01 29.80 17.71
C ALA A 107 -16.37 29.11 17.92
N GLU A 108 -16.79 28.23 17.01
CA GLU A 108 -18.02 27.45 17.14
C GLU A 108 -17.93 26.43 18.29
N GLU A 109 -16.79 25.75 18.43
CA GLU A 109 -16.54 24.78 19.49
C GLU A 109 -16.52 25.45 20.88
N ALA A 110 -15.91 26.62 21.00
CA ALA A 110 -15.97 27.44 22.21
C ALA A 110 -17.40 27.91 22.56
N ALA A 111 -18.22 28.25 21.55
CA ALA A 111 -19.62 28.62 21.76
C ALA A 111 -20.46 27.43 22.28
N ARG A 112 -20.30 26.26 21.66
CA ARG A 112 -20.96 25.01 22.11
C ARG A 112 -20.54 24.61 23.53
N ALA A 113 -19.27 24.82 23.90
CA ALA A 113 -18.78 24.55 25.25
C ALA A 113 -19.45 25.47 26.30
N ALA A 114 -19.56 26.77 26.01
CA ALA A 114 -20.23 27.73 26.89
C ALA A 114 -21.74 27.45 27.05
N GLU A 115 -22.42 27.05 25.97
CA GLU A 115 -23.83 26.66 26.00
C GLU A 115 -24.05 25.37 26.82
N ALA A 116 -23.17 24.39 26.69
CA ALA A 116 -23.21 23.17 27.48
C ALA A 116 -22.96 23.42 28.98
N GLU A 117 -22.07 24.35 29.33
CA GLU A 117 -21.84 24.76 30.72
C GLU A 117 -23.06 25.50 31.31
N ALA A 118 -23.66 26.42 30.56
CA ALA A 118 -24.89 27.10 30.97
C ALA A 118 -26.05 26.12 31.21
N ALA A 119 -26.27 25.17 30.30
CA ALA A 119 -27.29 24.13 30.44
C ALA A 119 -27.03 23.20 31.65
N ARG A 120 -25.77 22.98 32.03
CA ARG A 120 -25.39 22.26 33.24
C ARG A 120 -25.75 23.06 34.50
N GLN A 121 -25.38 24.34 34.56
CA GLN A 121 -25.69 25.20 35.72
C GLN A 121 -27.22 25.34 35.93
N GLU A 122 -28.01 25.40 34.86
CA GLU A 122 -29.47 25.42 34.95
C GLU A 122 -30.05 24.11 35.50
N ARG A 123 -29.53 22.95 35.08
CA ARG A 123 -29.88 21.63 35.62
C ARG A 123 -29.53 21.49 37.11
N GLU A 124 -28.39 22.02 37.53
CA GLU A 124 -27.96 21.99 38.93
C GLU A 124 -28.84 22.91 39.81
N ARG A 125 -29.25 24.08 39.33
CA ARG A 125 -30.26 24.93 40.00
C ARG A 125 -31.61 24.23 40.16
N LYS A 126 -32.16 23.67 39.08
CA LYS A 126 -33.47 22.97 39.11
C LYS A 126 -33.46 21.78 40.09
N LYS A 127 -32.35 21.04 40.17
CA LYS A 127 -32.17 19.98 41.18
C LYS A 127 -32.17 20.51 42.62
N ALA A 128 -31.56 21.67 42.87
CA ALA A 128 -31.54 22.28 44.21
C ALA A 128 -32.95 22.72 44.66
N GLU A 129 -33.71 23.36 43.77
CA GLU A 129 -35.10 23.77 44.03
C GLU A 129 -36.01 22.57 44.32
N GLU A 130 -35.88 21.48 43.55
CA GLU A 130 -36.63 20.24 43.76
C GLU A 130 -36.31 19.58 45.13
N LEU A 131 -35.06 19.69 45.57
CA LEU A 131 -34.60 19.19 46.87
C LEU A 131 -35.12 20.04 48.04
N GLU A 132 -35.22 21.36 47.88
CA GLU A 132 -35.82 22.25 48.89
C GLU A 132 -37.34 22.01 49.01
N GLN A 133 -38.04 21.83 47.88
CA GLN A 133 -39.47 21.48 47.89
C GLN A 133 -39.72 20.15 48.63
N LYS A 134 -38.90 19.13 48.39
CA LYS A 134 -38.97 17.84 49.10
C LYS A 134 -38.69 17.98 50.61
N ARG A 135 -37.84 18.92 51.04
CA ARG A 135 -37.59 19.20 52.48
C ARG A 135 -38.75 19.93 53.17
N ARG A 136 -39.63 20.64 52.45
CA ARG A 136 -40.83 21.28 53.02
C ARG A 136 -42.02 20.34 53.20
N ALA A 137 -41.98 19.12 52.64
CA ALA A 137 -43.13 18.23 52.51
C ALA A 137 -43.25 17.12 53.59
N VAL A 138 -42.81 17.37 54.84
CA VAL A 138 -42.97 16.43 55.97
C VAL A 138 -43.43 17.17 57.24
N PRO A 139 -44.66 16.94 57.76
CA PRO A 139 -45.13 17.53 59.00
C PRO A 139 -44.65 16.76 60.24
N ALA A 140 -44.54 17.45 61.38
CA ALA A 140 -44.03 16.89 62.63
C ALA A 140 -45.12 16.19 63.48
N SER A 141 -44.74 15.08 64.12
CA SER A 141 -45.38 14.51 65.32
C SER A 141 -44.32 13.81 66.19
N ASP A 142 -44.63 13.53 67.45
CA ASP A 142 -43.63 13.57 68.55
C ASP A 142 -43.42 12.24 69.31
N SER A 143 -42.38 12.21 70.15
CA SER A 143 -41.96 11.19 71.12
C SER A 143 -41.23 9.96 70.58
N GLY A 144 -40.22 9.44 71.31
CA GLY A 144 -39.65 8.10 71.02
C GLY A 144 -38.12 7.92 70.86
N SER A 145 -37.29 8.80 71.40
CA SER A 145 -36.07 8.45 72.18
C SER A 145 -34.88 7.63 71.60
N ARG A 146 -33.66 8.15 71.86
CA ARG A 146 -32.37 7.46 72.13
C ARG A 146 -31.51 6.75 71.07
N PHE A 147 -31.94 6.44 69.84
CA PHE A 147 -31.04 5.75 68.86
C PHE A 147 -30.33 6.63 67.80
N ARG A 148 -30.61 7.94 67.71
CA ARG A 148 -30.08 8.78 66.61
C ARG A 148 -28.60 9.22 66.74
N SER A 149 -28.03 9.23 67.94
CA SER A 149 -26.70 9.82 68.18
C SER A 149 -25.52 9.13 67.46
N LEU A 150 -25.66 7.86 67.06
CA LEU A 150 -24.61 7.11 66.38
C LEU A 150 -24.63 7.31 64.85
N LEU A 151 -25.82 7.48 64.26
CA LEU A 151 -25.96 7.67 62.81
C LEU A 151 -25.43 9.04 62.35
N ASP A 152 -25.72 10.11 63.09
CA ASP A 152 -25.12 11.43 62.82
C ASP A 152 -23.59 11.43 63.01
N GLN A 153 -23.07 10.64 63.96
CA GLN A 153 -21.62 10.51 64.17
C GLN A 153 -20.92 9.73 63.06
N ILE A 154 -21.54 8.68 62.51
CA ILE A 154 -21.02 7.95 61.35
C ILE A 154 -21.02 8.87 60.12
N ALA A 155 -22.13 9.56 59.83
CA ALA A 155 -22.22 10.49 58.70
C ALA A 155 -21.19 11.64 58.78
N GLN A 156 -20.90 12.15 59.99
CA GLN A 156 -19.86 13.16 60.22
C GLN A 156 -18.43 12.59 60.11
N GLN A 157 -18.22 11.29 60.36
CA GLN A 157 -16.93 10.65 60.09
C GLN A 157 -16.71 10.39 58.59
N GLU A 158 -17.76 10.01 57.84
CA GLU A 158 -17.66 9.77 56.40
C GLU A 158 -17.36 11.06 55.62
N THR A 159 -18.01 12.19 55.94
CA THR A 159 -17.71 13.48 55.27
C THR A 159 -16.28 13.95 55.54
N VAL A 160 -15.81 13.86 56.79
CA VAL A 160 -14.41 14.19 57.15
C VAL A 160 -13.42 13.24 56.48
N LEU A 161 -13.75 11.95 56.31
CA LEU A 161 -12.91 10.99 55.57
C LEU A 161 -12.90 11.27 54.06
N GLU A 162 -14.01 11.69 53.47
CA GLU A 162 -14.05 12.13 52.07
C GLU A 162 -13.22 13.39 51.85
N GLU A 163 -13.38 14.42 52.68
CA GLU A 163 -12.59 15.65 52.58
C GLU A 163 -11.10 15.36 52.74
N ARG A 164 -10.72 14.45 53.66
CA ARG A 164 -9.32 14.03 53.82
C ARG A 164 -8.80 13.27 52.59
N LYS A 165 -9.58 12.35 52.02
CA LYS A 165 -9.22 11.65 50.77
C LYS A 165 -9.10 12.60 49.58
N LYS A 166 -9.99 13.59 49.46
CA LYS A 166 -9.96 14.62 48.42
C LYS A 166 -8.74 15.53 48.59
N ALA A 167 -8.38 15.90 49.82
CA ALA A 167 -7.16 16.64 50.12
C ALA A 167 -5.89 15.83 49.83
N GLU A 168 -5.82 14.55 50.23
CA GLU A 168 -4.70 13.66 49.91
C GLU A 168 -4.57 13.39 48.40
N ALA A 169 -5.68 13.27 47.67
CA ALA A 169 -5.66 13.12 46.21
C ALA A 169 -5.12 14.38 45.52
N ALA A 170 -5.58 15.56 45.95
CA ALA A 170 -5.07 16.84 45.45
C ALA A 170 -3.57 17.02 45.77
N ASN A 171 -3.12 16.64 46.97
CA ASN A 171 -1.71 16.75 47.35
C ASN A 171 -0.84 15.76 46.56
N LYS A 172 -1.29 14.52 46.33
CA LYS A 172 -0.60 13.54 45.48
C LYS A 172 -0.54 13.97 44.01
N GLN A 173 -1.59 14.62 43.50
CA GLN A 173 -1.55 15.21 42.15
C GLN A 173 -0.55 16.38 42.08
N ALA A 174 -0.49 17.23 43.09
CA ALA A 174 0.51 18.31 43.17
C ALA A 174 1.96 17.79 43.26
N GLU A 175 2.22 16.75 44.05
CA GLU A 175 3.55 16.11 44.12
C GLU A 175 3.93 15.36 42.83
N SER A 176 2.95 14.92 42.02
CA SER A 176 3.20 14.22 40.75
C SER A 176 3.68 15.12 39.61
N GLN A 177 3.62 16.45 39.75
CA GLN A 177 4.02 17.41 38.70
C GLN A 177 5.29 18.22 39.04
N ALA A 178 6.22 17.63 39.82
CA ALA A 178 7.54 18.20 40.12
C ALA A 178 8.67 17.46 39.36
N PRO A 179 9.49 18.12 38.50
CA PRO A 179 10.50 17.43 37.70
C PRO A 179 11.75 17.01 38.50
N ARG A 180 12.20 15.76 38.34
CA ARG A 180 13.53 15.31 38.80
C ARG A 180 14.61 15.65 37.76
N GLY A 181 15.42 16.67 38.03
CA GLY A 181 16.51 17.09 37.13
C GLY A 181 17.77 16.21 37.18
N ARG A 182 18.53 16.20 36.07
CA ARG A 182 19.91 15.69 35.98
C ARG A 182 20.87 16.86 35.74
N LYS A 183 22.11 16.79 36.27
CA LYS A 183 23.10 17.90 36.24
C LYS A 183 23.51 18.28 34.80
N GLY A 184 23.65 19.58 34.49
CA GLY A 184 23.94 20.04 33.11
C GLY A 184 24.42 21.48 32.86
N ASP A 185 25.21 22.07 33.77
CA ASP A 185 26.10 23.25 33.54
C ASP A 185 25.54 24.68 33.21
N ARG A 186 26.35 25.68 33.60
CA ARG A 186 26.51 27.10 33.18
C ARG A 186 25.37 28.02 32.65
N ARG A 187 25.27 29.15 33.37
CA ARG A 187 25.35 30.58 32.91
C ARG A 187 24.18 31.27 32.18
N GLY A 188 23.69 32.33 32.84
CA GLY A 188 23.66 33.70 32.31
C GLY A 188 22.35 34.15 31.63
N ASN A 189 21.52 35.08 32.13
CA ASN A 189 21.70 36.44 32.70
C ASN A 189 21.25 37.56 31.71
N ARG A 190 20.13 38.21 32.09
CA ARG A 190 19.60 39.53 31.63
C ARG A 190 18.94 39.66 30.26
N GLY A 191 17.97 40.57 30.24
CA GLY A 191 17.01 40.92 29.18
C GLY A 191 15.62 40.96 29.85
N SER A 192 14.92 42.07 30.09
CA SER A 192 14.63 43.26 29.26
C SER A 192 13.76 42.89 28.04
N GLU A 193 12.65 43.58 27.73
CA GLU A 193 11.99 44.73 28.36
C GLU A 193 10.48 44.64 28.15
N GLN A 194 9.68 45.17 29.09
CA GLN A 194 8.23 45.35 28.90
C GLN A 194 7.94 46.85 28.90
N GLU A 195 7.81 47.46 27.71
CA GLU A 195 7.46 48.88 27.60
C GLU A 195 6.42 49.14 26.50
N ARG A 196 5.44 49.99 26.85
CA ARG A 196 4.44 50.64 25.98
C ARG A 196 3.33 49.69 25.46
N THR A 197 2.07 50.12 25.38
CA THR A 197 1.55 51.50 25.30
C THR A 197 0.34 51.77 26.20
N ARG A 198 0.32 52.98 26.83
CA ARG A 198 -0.75 54.01 26.83
C ARG A 198 -2.21 53.59 27.20
N THR A 199 -3.00 54.37 27.97
CA THR A 199 -2.85 55.76 28.47
C THR A 199 -3.88 56.07 29.58
N ARG A 200 -3.53 56.99 30.50
CA ARG A 200 -4.37 58.05 31.15
C ARG A 200 -5.70 57.65 31.86
N HIS A 201 -6.07 58.24 33.00
CA HIS A 201 -5.44 59.30 33.84
C HIS A 201 -6.10 59.34 35.24
N THR A 202 -5.53 60.17 36.15
CA THR A 202 -6.17 60.79 37.33
C THR A 202 -6.69 59.87 38.47
N SER A 203 -6.68 60.29 39.75
CA SER A 203 -6.02 61.47 40.36
C SER A 203 -5.85 61.37 41.89
N HIS A 204 -4.75 61.97 42.37
CA HIS A 204 -4.50 62.49 43.73
C HIS A 204 -4.25 61.51 44.91
N ALA A 205 -3.17 61.85 45.64
CA ALA A 205 -2.78 61.44 46.99
C ALA A 205 -2.84 62.73 47.90
N PRO A 206 -2.30 62.84 49.15
CA PRO A 206 -1.45 61.97 49.98
C PRO A 206 -2.12 61.69 51.37
N SER A 207 -1.52 61.54 52.57
CA SER A 207 -0.14 61.72 53.09
C SER A 207 0.14 60.96 54.41
N ILE A 208 1.44 60.80 54.69
CA ILE A 208 2.09 60.30 55.93
C ILE A 208 1.71 61.14 57.17
N PRO A 209 1.56 60.53 58.37
CA PRO A 209 2.63 60.59 59.40
C PRO A 209 2.72 59.32 60.31
N ALA A 210 3.64 59.15 61.29
CA ALA A 210 5.09 59.45 61.36
C ALA A 210 5.69 58.88 62.68
N GLY A 211 6.87 58.21 62.62
CA GLY A 211 7.71 57.85 63.79
C GLY A 211 7.36 56.55 64.56
N MET A 212 8.22 55.98 65.41
CA MET A 212 9.68 56.16 65.63
C MET A 212 10.20 55.09 66.62
N ASP A 213 11.27 54.32 66.32
CA ASP A 213 12.34 53.95 67.29
C ASP A 213 13.54 53.16 66.68
N VAL A 214 14.65 53.10 67.44
CA VAL A 214 15.93 52.33 67.29
C VAL A 214 16.68 52.39 65.93
N PRO A 215 17.81 53.13 65.85
CA PRO A 215 18.66 53.17 64.66
C PRO A 215 19.85 52.18 64.70
N ALA A 216 20.15 51.55 63.56
CA ALA A 216 21.41 50.84 63.31
C ALA A 216 22.12 51.42 62.06
N PRO A 217 23.44 51.62 62.06
CA PRO A 217 24.12 52.32 60.97
C PRO A 217 24.37 51.44 59.73
N GLU A 218 24.01 51.98 58.57
CA GLU A 218 24.50 51.54 57.25
C GLU A 218 26.04 51.80 57.14
N LYS A 219 26.80 51.38 56.12
CA LYS A 219 26.53 51.42 54.67
C LYS A 219 27.65 50.73 53.87
N ALA A 220 27.41 50.55 52.58
CA ALA A 220 28.34 49.92 51.63
C ALA A 220 29.52 50.80 51.20
N GLY A 221 30.53 50.17 50.60
CA GLY A 221 31.03 50.64 49.29
C GLY A 221 32.52 51.01 49.15
N LYS A 222 33.17 50.31 48.21
CA LYS A 222 34.30 50.73 47.34
C LYS A 222 35.51 51.47 47.94
N GLY A 223 36.68 50.86 47.73
CA GLY A 223 37.93 51.57 47.36
C GLY A 223 38.68 52.26 48.51
N ARG A 224 39.97 51.92 48.68
CA ARG A 224 40.80 52.54 49.72
C ARG A 224 42.27 52.64 49.31
N LYS A 225 42.86 53.84 49.45
CA LYS A 225 44.32 54.02 49.45
C LYS A 225 44.71 55.21 50.33
N GLY A 226 45.66 55.00 51.24
CA GLY A 226 46.18 56.00 52.18
C GLY A 226 45.43 56.10 53.52
N ARG A 227 46.08 56.48 54.63
CA ARG A 227 47.54 56.55 54.90
C ARG A 227 47.81 56.56 56.41
N LYS A 228 48.93 55.94 56.83
CA LYS A 228 49.64 56.05 58.13
C LYS A 228 48.96 55.54 59.42
N GLY A 229 49.70 54.63 60.07
CA GLY A 229 49.69 54.21 61.48
C GLY A 229 50.97 53.37 61.66
N HIS A 230 51.71 53.48 62.77
CA HIS A 230 53.08 52.97 62.85
C HIS A 230 53.47 52.50 64.26
N ASP A 231 53.64 51.19 64.41
CA ASP A 231 54.45 50.47 65.41
C ASP A 231 54.75 49.13 64.71
N GLU A 232 55.94 48.86 64.15
CA GLU A 232 57.28 48.75 64.75
C GLU A 232 57.45 47.43 65.54
N GLY A 233 58.51 46.67 65.24
CA GLY A 233 58.84 45.46 66.01
C GLY A 233 58.83 44.08 65.35
N ASP A 234 58.87 43.93 64.01
CA ASP A 234 59.61 42.78 63.43
C ASP A 234 60.12 43.03 62.00
N ARG A 235 61.42 42.72 61.81
CA ARG A 235 62.15 42.79 60.54
C ARG A 235 62.68 41.42 60.08
N TYR A 236 62.67 40.42 60.96
CA TYR A 236 63.25 39.09 60.72
C TYR A 236 62.26 38.14 60.00
N SER A 237 60.98 38.17 60.39
CA SER A 237 59.92 37.31 59.81
C SER A 237 59.61 37.54 58.32
N ARG A 238 60.07 38.64 57.72
CA ARG A 238 59.85 38.92 56.28
C ARG A 238 60.93 38.27 55.40
N MET A 239 62.21 38.46 55.73
CA MET A 239 63.33 37.86 54.99
C MET A 239 63.30 36.33 55.02
N ALA A 240 62.75 35.73 56.09
CA ALA A 240 62.56 34.27 56.15
C ALA A 240 61.59 33.74 55.07
N ARG A 241 60.48 34.44 54.80
CA ARG A 241 59.46 33.99 53.83
C ARG A 241 59.89 34.20 52.38
N GLU A 242 60.51 35.34 52.07
CA GLU A 242 61.00 35.63 50.71
C GLU A 242 62.10 34.64 50.27
N ALA A 243 62.86 34.06 51.23
CA ALA A 243 63.83 32.99 50.98
C ALA A 243 63.20 31.59 50.77
N GLU A 244 62.12 31.27 51.49
CA GLU A 244 61.36 30.01 51.30
C GLU A 244 60.60 30.00 49.97
N GLU A 245 60.04 31.13 49.54
CA GLU A 245 59.28 31.21 48.28
C GLU A 245 60.19 31.03 47.05
N TYR A 246 61.34 31.73 46.99
CA TYR A 246 62.28 31.62 45.88
C TYR A 246 62.94 30.23 45.76
N SER A 247 63.22 29.57 46.89
CA SER A 247 63.78 28.22 46.89
C SER A 247 62.76 27.14 46.51
N ARG A 248 61.49 27.31 46.90
CA ARG A 248 60.41 26.36 46.60
C ARG A 248 59.95 26.41 45.15
N GLU A 249 59.94 27.59 44.53
CA GLU A 249 59.54 27.77 43.13
C GLU A 249 60.53 27.10 42.16
N ARG A 250 61.84 27.31 42.37
CA ARG A 250 62.89 26.67 41.56
C ARG A 250 62.90 25.14 41.67
N VAL A 251 62.70 24.59 42.86
CA VAL A 251 62.59 23.12 43.06
C VAL A 251 61.33 22.55 42.39
N LEU A 252 60.26 23.34 42.27
CA LEU A 252 59.05 22.93 41.52
C LEU A 252 59.24 22.99 40.00
N GLU A 253 60.07 23.89 39.46
CA GLU A 253 60.46 23.86 38.05
C GLU A 253 61.39 22.67 37.74
N GLU A 254 62.41 22.45 38.57
CA GLU A 254 63.37 21.36 38.39
C GLU A 254 62.70 19.98 38.48
N ALA A 255 61.75 19.81 39.42
CA ALA A 255 60.90 18.61 39.49
C ALA A 255 59.94 18.46 38.30
N ARG A 256 59.46 19.56 37.70
CA ARG A 256 58.61 19.50 36.50
C ARG A 256 59.41 19.15 35.25
N ALA A 257 60.60 19.71 35.09
CA ALA A 257 61.51 19.37 33.99
C ALA A 257 61.87 17.88 34.00
N ALA A 258 62.28 17.34 35.16
CA ALA A 258 62.60 15.91 35.32
C ALA A 258 61.39 14.99 35.03
N VAL A 259 60.17 15.40 35.40
CA VAL A 259 58.94 14.65 35.09
C VAL A 259 58.57 14.74 33.60
N GLU A 260 58.76 15.89 32.96
CA GLU A 260 58.51 16.03 31.52
C GLU A 260 59.50 15.20 30.70
N GLU A 261 60.79 15.25 31.04
CA GLU A 261 61.84 14.46 30.39
C GLU A 261 61.57 12.94 30.50
N ALA A 262 61.25 12.44 31.70
CA ALA A 262 60.85 11.05 31.92
C ALA A 262 59.53 10.65 31.22
N SER A 263 58.67 11.62 30.89
CA SER A 263 57.42 11.38 30.14
C SER A 263 57.63 11.27 28.62
N ARG A 264 58.70 11.87 28.08
CA ARG A 264 59.01 11.82 26.63
C ARG A 264 59.51 10.45 26.18
N GLU A 265 60.30 9.73 26.98
CA GLU A 265 60.70 8.35 26.64
C GLU A 265 59.59 7.31 26.86
N SER A 266 58.79 7.47 27.92
CA SER A 266 57.83 6.44 28.34
C SER A 266 56.52 6.41 27.53
N THR A 267 56.14 7.54 26.92
CA THR A 267 54.89 7.67 26.13
C THR A 267 54.90 6.84 24.85
N GLY A 268 56.00 6.83 24.07
CA GLY A 268 56.08 6.08 22.82
C GLY A 268 55.87 4.58 22.98
N ARG A 269 56.44 3.98 24.04
CA ARG A 269 56.34 2.54 24.32
C ARG A 269 54.95 2.17 24.88
N ARG A 270 54.33 3.05 25.67
CA ARG A 270 52.99 2.85 26.24
C ARG A 270 51.87 3.05 25.21
N LYS A 271 52.02 4.02 24.28
CA LYS A 271 51.10 4.23 23.16
C LYS A 271 51.11 3.03 22.20
N LYS A 272 52.29 2.59 21.72
CA LYS A 272 52.39 1.37 20.88
C LYS A 272 51.81 0.11 21.55
N ARG A 273 51.97 -0.05 22.87
CA ARG A 273 51.38 -1.20 23.59
C ARG A 273 49.87 -1.08 23.80
N LYS A 274 49.32 0.15 23.80
CA LYS A 274 47.86 0.36 23.77
C LYS A 274 47.32 0.07 22.36
N GLU A 275 47.91 0.66 21.32
CA GLU A 275 47.51 0.46 19.92
C GLU A 275 47.62 -1.01 19.47
N LYS A 276 48.66 -1.75 19.91
CA LYS A 276 48.76 -3.19 19.66
C LYS A 276 47.63 -3.95 20.34
N ARG A 277 47.25 -3.58 21.57
CA ARG A 277 46.18 -4.24 22.34
C ARG A 277 44.78 -3.89 21.85
N GLU A 278 44.59 -2.69 21.29
CA GLU A 278 43.35 -2.30 20.61
C GLU A 278 43.22 -2.99 19.25
N ARG A 279 44.34 -3.21 18.52
CA ARG A 279 44.35 -4.10 17.35
C ARG A 279 44.07 -5.55 17.74
N GLU A 280 44.80 -6.13 18.68
CA GLU A 280 44.58 -7.50 19.17
C GLU A 280 43.15 -7.73 19.66
N ALA A 281 42.52 -6.73 20.29
CA ALA A 281 41.11 -6.80 20.71
C ALA A 281 40.12 -6.69 19.52
N ALA A 282 40.39 -5.84 18.54
CA ALA A 282 39.56 -5.76 17.33
C ALA A 282 39.72 -6.98 16.41
N GLU A 283 40.92 -7.55 16.37
CA GLU A 283 41.29 -8.75 15.61
C GLU A 283 40.64 -9.99 16.24
N ALA A 284 40.76 -10.16 17.57
CA ALA A 284 40.05 -11.21 18.30
C ALA A 284 38.51 -11.05 18.25
N ALA A 285 37.97 -9.83 18.31
CA ALA A 285 36.54 -9.59 18.14
C ALA A 285 36.05 -9.86 16.70
N ARG A 286 36.92 -9.69 15.70
CA ARG A 286 36.63 -10.08 14.31
C ARG A 286 36.72 -11.59 14.13
N GLU A 287 37.70 -12.27 14.73
CA GLU A 287 37.79 -13.74 14.76
C GLU A 287 36.55 -14.35 15.45
N GLN A 288 36.14 -13.86 16.61
CA GLN A 288 34.95 -14.35 17.32
C GLN A 288 33.69 -14.22 16.47
N LYS A 289 33.48 -13.08 15.79
CA LYS A 289 32.37 -12.93 14.83
C LYS A 289 32.47 -13.89 13.64
N LEU A 290 33.68 -14.13 13.14
CA LEU A 290 33.93 -15.06 12.02
C LEU A 290 33.71 -16.53 12.41
N GLU A 291 33.92 -16.86 13.69
CA GLU A 291 33.72 -18.19 14.27
C GLU A 291 32.23 -18.41 14.63
N GLN A 292 31.55 -17.39 15.15
CA GLN A 292 30.08 -17.38 15.33
C GLN A 292 29.33 -17.53 14.01
N ALA A 293 29.72 -16.79 12.96
CA ALA A 293 29.11 -16.92 11.63
C ALA A 293 29.22 -18.34 11.06
N LYS A 294 30.40 -18.97 11.19
CA LYS A 294 30.62 -20.36 10.79
C LYS A 294 29.81 -21.36 11.61
N ALA A 295 29.58 -21.09 12.90
CA ALA A 295 28.72 -21.92 13.74
C ALA A 295 27.23 -21.81 13.36
N GLN A 296 26.81 -20.69 12.74
CA GLN A 296 25.46 -20.45 12.23
C GLN A 296 25.24 -20.97 10.79
N GLY A 297 26.26 -21.57 10.16
CA GLY A 297 26.19 -22.08 8.78
C GLY A 297 26.27 -21.01 7.69
N ILE A 298 26.46 -19.74 8.06
CA ILE A 298 26.52 -18.59 7.14
C ILE A 298 27.95 -18.50 6.57
N SER A 299 28.07 -18.27 5.26
CA SER A 299 29.37 -18.01 4.64
C SER A 299 29.90 -16.63 5.06
N VAL A 300 31.20 -16.54 5.35
CA VAL A 300 31.84 -15.29 5.81
C VAL A 300 31.66 -14.14 4.81
N GLU A 301 31.43 -14.48 3.54
CA GLU A 301 31.21 -13.60 2.40
C GLU A 301 29.89 -12.81 2.49
N GLU A 302 28.82 -13.35 3.11
CA GLU A 302 27.54 -12.62 3.25
C GLU A 302 27.58 -11.46 4.28
N LEU A 303 28.62 -11.39 5.12
CA LEU A 303 28.72 -10.43 6.23
C LEU A 303 29.52 -9.16 5.91
N ASP A 304 30.40 -9.18 4.91
CA ASP A 304 31.11 -8.00 4.39
C ASP A 304 30.52 -7.51 3.04
N ALA A 305 29.42 -8.12 2.57
CA ALA A 305 28.73 -7.77 1.33
C ALA A 305 27.89 -6.48 1.43
N VAL A 306 27.98 -5.62 0.41
CA VAL A 306 27.20 -4.38 0.31
C VAL A 306 25.78 -4.69 -0.20
N ARG A 307 24.77 -4.10 0.45
CA ARG A 307 23.37 -4.25 0.06
C ARG A 307 22.97 -3.15 -0.93
N VAL A 308 22.37 -3.53 -2.05
CA VAL A 308 21.94 -2.61 -3.12
C VAL A 308 20.56 -3.01 -3.64
N SER A 309 19.67 -2.04 -3.85
CA SER A 309 18.32 -2.31 -4.37
C SER A 309 18.34 -2.69 -5.85
N GLU A 310 17.40 -3.52 -6.26
CA GLU A 310 17.06 -3.73 -7.67
C GLU A 310 16.70 -2.41 -8.38
N GLY A 311 17.22 -2.19 -9.58
CA GLY A 311 16.96 -1.00 -10.38
C GLY A 311 17.68 0.30 -9.94
N VAL A 312 18.61 0.21 -8.97
CA VAL A 312 19.41 1.34 -8.46
C VAL A 312 20.08 2.17 -9.58
N THR A 313 20.14 3.49 -9.40
CA THR A 313 20.84 4.38 -10.31
C THR A 313 22.36 4.40 -10.10
N VAL A 314 23.10 4.85 -11.12
CA VAL A 314 24.56 5.02 -11.06
C VAL A 314 25.00 5.94 -9.89
N ALA A 315 24.18 6.90 -9.47
CA ALA A 315 24.46 7.75 -8.31
C ALA A 315 24.25 7.04 -6.96
N GLU A 316 23.18 6.26 -6.82
CA GLU A 316 22.88 5.50 -5.59
C GLU A 316 23.87 4.34 -5.40
N LEU A 317 24.29 3.67 -6.50
CA LEU A 317 25.34 2.64 -6.46
C LEU A 317 26.68 3.20 -6.00
N ALA A 318 26.99 4.44 -6.39
CA ALA A 318 28.20 5.15 -5.98
C ALA A 318 28.21 5.45 -4.47
N GLU A 319 27.07 5.87 -3.93
CA GLU A 319 26.89 6.13 -2.49
C GLU A 319 26.92 4.82 -1.67
N ALA A 320 26.24 3.77 -2.13
CA ALA A 320 26.23 2.45 -1.47
C ALA A 320 27.63 1.80 -1.40
N LEU A 321 28.48 2.00 -2.41
CA LEU A 321 29.83 1.42 -2.47
C LEU A 321 30.94 2.27 -1.84
N ASP A 322 30.65 3.52 -1.46
CA ASP A 322 31.63 4.56 -1.08
C ASP A 322 32.68 4.80 -2.18
N VAL A 323 32.21 4.97 -3.42
CA VAL A 323 33.04 5.12 -4.65
C VAL A 323 32.55 6.32 -5.46
N PRO A 324 33.43 7.16 -6.05
CA PRO A 324 32.98 8.27 -6.89
C PRO A 324 32.18 7.78 -8.11
N ALA A 325 30.98 8.33 -8.35
CA ALA A 325 30.12 7.94 -9.48
C ALA A 325 30.83 8.00 -10.85
N ASN A 326 31.76 8.94 -11.03
CA ASN A 326 32.62 9.04 -12.22
C ASN A 326 33.45 7.77 -12.49
N ASP A 327 33.79 6.98 -11.47
CA ASP A 327 34.57 5.73 -11.59
C ASP A 327 33.69 4.50 -11.81
N ILE A 328 32.37 4.63 -11.64
CA ILE A 328 31.36 3.66 -12.11
C ILE A 328 31.00 3.96 -13.58
N ILE A 329 30.75 5.23 -13.92
CA ILE A 329 30.46 5.65 -15.31
C ILE A 329 31.58 5.22 -16.27
N LYS A 330 32.86 5.34 -15.87
CA LYS A 330 34.01 4.86 -16.66
C LYS A 330 33.96 3.34 -16.91
N ARG A 331 33.53 2.55 -15.92
CA ARG A 331 33.41 1.09 -16.04
C ARG A 331 32.28 0.72 -16.98
N LEU A 332 31.09 1.29 -16.78
CA LEU A 332 29.94 1.11 -17.67
C LEU A 332 30.27 1.49 -19.12
N PHE A 333 31.05 2.56 -19.33
CA PHE A 333 31.57 2.93 -20.65
C PHE A 333 32.57 1.90 -21.23
N LEU A 334 33.47 1.33 -20.41
CA LEU A 334 34.38 0.25 -20.82
C LEU A 334 33.64 -1.06 -21.14
N LEU A 335 32.52 -1.31 -20.46
CA LEU A 335 31.61 -2.45 -20.67
C LEU A 335 30.65 -2.25 -21.85
N GLY A 336 30.69 -1.09 -22.52
CA GLY A 336 29.86 -0.79 -23.69
C GLY A 336 28.41 -0.37 -23.38
N SER A 337 28.08 -0.12 -22.11
CA SER A 337 26.75 0.30 -21.63
C SER A 337 26.78 1.74 -21.09
N PRO A 338 26.79 2.77 -21.95
CA PRO A 338 26.91 4.17 -21.52
C PRO A 338 25.63 4.68 -20.83
N LEU A 339 25.58 4.57 -19.49
CA LEU A 339 24.52 5.10 -18.64
C LEU A 339 24.91 6.45 -18.00
N THR A 340 23.92 7.29 -17.73
CA THR A 340 24.08 8.57 -17.01
C THR A 340 23.79 8.42 -15.51
N MET A 341 24.17 9.43 -14.70
CA MET A 341 24.06 9.37 -13.23
C MET A 341 22.66 9.01 -12.69
N THR A 342 21.61 9.42 -13.39
CA THR A 342 20.20 9.28 -12.98
C THR A 342 19.47 8.16 -13.73
N GLN A 343 20.19 7.33 -14.50
CA GLN A 343 19.62 6.15 -15.13
C GLN A 343 19.78 4.94 -14.22
N SER A 344 18.71 4.14 -14.12
CA SER A 344 18.71 2.85 -13.44
C SER A 344 19.60 1.84 -14.15
N MET A 345 20.21 0.95 -13.37
CA MET A 345 21.02 -0.15 -13.86
C MET A 345 20.24 -1.47 -13.79
N SER A 346 20.53 -2.41 -14.71
CA SER A 346 20.08 -3.79 -14.56
C SER A 346 20.97 -4.54 -13.57
N ASN A 347 20.41 -5.57 -12.92
CA ASN A 347 21.09 -6.35 -11.88
C ASN A 347 22.44 -6.90 -12.37
N ASP A 348 22.48 -7.48 -13.57
CA ASP A 348 23.70 -7.95 -14.26
C ASP A 348 24.81 -6.88 -14.35
N LEU A 349 24.44 -5.61 -14.56
CA LEU A 349 25.40 -4.50 -14.64
C LEU A 349 25.84 -4.01 -13.26
N VAL A 350 24.98 -4.14 -12.24
CA VAL A 350 25.34 -3.85 -10.84
C VAL A 350 26.36 -4.87 -10.35
N GLU A 351 26.12 -6.17 -10.53
CA GLU A 351 27.05 -7.24 -10.15
C GLU A 351 28.40 -7.11 -10.87
N LEU A 352 28.40 -6.88 -12.19
CA LEU A 352 29.63 -6.82 -12.97
C LEU A 352 30.47 -5.56 -12.66
N VAL A 353 29.83 -4.44 -12.27
CA VAL A 353 30.52 -3.27 -11.71
C VAL A 353 31.05 -3.55 -10.30
N ALA A 354 30.36 -4.36 -9.50
CA ALA A 354 30.79 -4.77 -8.16
C ALA A 354 32.07 -5.61 -8.20
N ASP A 355 32.11 -6.60 -9.09
CA ASP A 355 33.26 -7.48 -9.30
C ASP A 355 34.50 -6.72 -9.78
N ASP A 356 34.37 -5.77 -10.73
CA ASP A 356 35.48 -4.90 -11.16
C ASP A 356 35.87 -3.83 -10.11
N LEU A 357 35.08 -3.68 -9.04
CA LEU A 357 35.42 -2.95 -7.82
C LEU A 357 35.98 -3.85 -6.71
N GLY A 358 35.97 -5.17 -6.87
CA GLY A 358 36.35 -6.12 -5.83
C GLY A 358 35.43 -6.07 -4.61
N ARG A 359 34.15 -5.73 -4.81
CA ARG A 359 33.13 -5.62 -3.76
C ARG A 359 32.04 -6.66 -4.02
N GLN A 360 31.82 -7.56 -3.07
CA GLN A 360 30.63 -8.41 -3.11
C GLN A 360 29.39 -7.54 -2.84
N ILE A 361 28.42 -7.58 -3.75
CA ILE A 361 27.10 -6.97 -3.58
C ILE A 361 26.07 -8.10 -3.40
N LYS A 362 25.10 -7.89 -2.51
CA LYS A 362 23.84 -8.63 -2.51
C LYS A 362 22.76 -7.69 -3.03
N ILE A 363 22.24 -7.99 -4.22
CA ILE A 363 21.08 -7.27 -4.77
C ILE A 363 19.85 -7.70 -3.96
N ILE A 364 19.01 -6.72 -3.63
CA ILE A 364 17.83 -6.88 -2.78
C ILE A 364 16.61 -6.44 -3.58
N THR A 365 15.62 -7.32 -3.70
CA THR A 365 14.34 -6.99 -4.37
C THR A 365 13.53 -5.97 -3.55
N PRO A 366 12.58 -5.22 -4.15
CA PRO A 366 11.78 -4.25 -3.40
C PRO A 366 10.91 -4.86 -2.28
N GLU A 367 10.60 -6.16 -2.34
CA GLU A 367 9.96 -6.90 -1.25
C GLU A 367 10.95 -7.13 -0.09
N GLU A 368 12.15 -7.64 -0.39
CA GLU A 368 13.20 -7.87 0.61
C GLU A 368 13.75 -6.58 1.22
N GLU A 369 13.79 -5.47 0.48
CA GLU A 369 14.21 -4.14 0.96
C GLU A 369 13.28 -3.63 2.08
N ASN A 370 12.01 -4.06 2.05
CA ASN A 370 11.04 -3.78 3.11
C ASN A 370 11.07 -4.80 4.26
N SER A 371 11.70 -5.97 4.07
CA SER A 371 11.82 -7.03 5.07
C SER A 371 12.93 -6.74 6.08
N PHE A 372 12.68 -6.99 7.36
CA PHE A 372 13.68 -6.75 8.39
C PHE A 372 14.53 -8.00 8.68
N THR A 373 15.70 -8.10 8.04
CA THR A 373 16.69 -9.13 8.43
C THR A 373 17.24 -8.85 9.83
N PHE A 374 16.84 -9.64 10.82
CA PHE A 374 17.35 -9.59 12.19
C PHE A 374 18.42 -10.67 12.44
N TYR A 375 19.32 -10.39 13.39
CA TYR A 375 20.21 -11.38 13.98
C TYR A 375 19.95 -11.43 15.49
N ASP A 376 19.65 -12.61 16.01
CA ASP A 376 19.61 -12.92 17.44
C ASP A 376 20.84 -13.73 17.82
N ASP A 377 21.35 -13.55 19.05
CA ASP A 377 22.33 -14.47 19.61
C ASP A 377 21.64 -15.82 19.94
N PRO A 378 22.24 -16.98 19.59
CA PRO A 378 21.59 -18.29 19.78
C PRO A 378 21.22 -18.66 21.22
N GLU A 379 21.72 -17.94 22.21
CA GLU A 379 21.40 -18.14 23.64
C GLU A 379 20.03 -17.53 24.04
N ASP A 380 19.54 -16.52 23.31
CA ASP A 380 18.24 -15.88 23.58
C ASP A 380 17.06 -16.60 22.89
N LEU A 381 17.34 -17.49 21.94
CA LEU A 381 16.35 -18.23 21.16
C LEU A 381 15.64 -19.30 22.02
N LYS A 382 14.38 -19.03 22.36
CA LYS A 382 13.53 -19.92 23.17
C LYS A 382 12.53 -20.66 22.28
N PRO A 383 12.12 -21.90 22.62
CA PRO A 383 11.09 -22.62 21.88
C PRO A 383 9.78 -21.83 21.82
N ARG A 384 9.09 -21.84 20.67
CA ARG A 384 7.81 -21.14 20.48
C ARG A 384 6.69 -22.08 19.99
N PRO A 385 5.41 -21.70 20.15
CA PRO A 385 4.30 -22.40 19.49
C PRO A 385 4.47 -22.49 17.96
N PRO A 386 4.03 -23.57 17.31
CA PRO A 386 3.84 -23.57 15.86
C PRO A 386 2.65 -22.72 15.46
N VAL A 387 2.80 -21.96 14.38
CA VAL A 387 1.70 -21.32 13.66
C VAL A 387 1.33 -22.18 12.46
N VAL A 388 0.05 -22.48 12.29
CA VAL A 388 -0.44 -23.57 11.44
C VAL A 388 -1.57 -23.10 10.54
N THR A 389 -1.39 -23.08 9.21
CA THR A 389 -2.48 -22.74 8.29
C THR A 389 -3.31 -23.97 7.94
N VAL A 390 -4.64 -23.85 7.99
CA VAL A 390 -5.56 -24.89 7.49
C VAL A 390 -5.97 -24.60 6.04
N MET A 391 -5.58 -25.48 5.12
CA MET A 391 -5.83 -25.37 3.68
C MET A 391 -6.64 -26.55 3.12
N GLY A 392 -7.07 -26.44 1.86
CA GLY A 392 -7.93 -27.41 1.17
C GLY A 392 -9.13 -26.75 0.49
N HIS A 393 -9.87 -27.57 -0.26
CA HIS A 393 -11.05 -27.21 -1.06
C HIS A 393 -12.25 -26.74 -0.20
N VAL A 394 -13.25 -26.16 -0.85
CA VAL A 394 -14.60 -25.96 -0.30
C VAL A 394 -15.21 -27.31 0.11
N ASP A 395 -16.10 -27.30 1.10
CA ASP A 395 -16.84 -28.47 1.64
C ASP A 395 -16.02 -29.68 2.14
N HIS A 396 -14.68 -29.62 2.09
CA HIS A 396 -13.79 -30.56 2.78
C HIS A 396 -13.83 -30.41 4.33
N GLY A 397 -14.59 -29.45 4.86
CA GLY A 397 -14.87 -29.31 6.29
C GLY A 397 -13.76 -28.65 7.11
N LYS A 398 -12.98 -27.72 6.53
CA LYS A 398 -11.90 -26.98 7.21
C LYS A 398 -12.39 -26.24 8.45
N THR A 399 -13.39 -25.37 8.28
CA THR A 399 -14.02 -24.61 9.37
C THR A 399 -14.64 -25.53 10.41
N SER A 400 -15.22 -26.66 9.98
CA SER A 400 -15.78 -27.68 10.88
C SER A 400 -14.71 -28.38 11.71
N LEU A 401 -13.54 -28.67 11.13
CA LEU A 401 -12.40 -29.24 11.86
C LEU A 401 -11.85 -28.25 12.88
N LEU A 402 -11.71 -26.97 12.50
CA LEU A 402 -11.30 -25.91 13.43
C LEU A 402 -12.35 -25.65 14.52
N ASP A 403 -13.64 -25.70 14.22
CA ASP A 403 -14.70 -25.63 15.24
C ASP A 403 -14.64 -26.83 16.20
N ALA A 404 -14.42 -28.04 15.69
CA ALA A 404 -14.29 -29.25 16.50
C ALA A 404 -13.07 -29.18 17.45
N ILE A 405 -11.95 -28.63 16.96
CA ILE A 405 -10.72 -28.35 17.72
C ILE A 405 -10.93 -27.24 18.77
N ARG A 406 -11.54 -26.11 18.39
CA ARG A 406 -11.79 -24.96 19.28
C ARG A 406 -12.94 -25.18 20.27
N HIS A 407 -13.72 -26.25 20.09
CA HIS A 407 -15.02 -26.48 20.72
C HIS A 407 -16.02 -25.33 20.49
N THR A 408 -15.94 -24.68 19.32
CA THR A 408 -16.81 -23.58 18.88
C THR A 408 -17.84 -24.07 17.85
N GLY A 409 -18.79 -23.20 17.49
CA GLY A 409 -19.81 -23.47 16.46
C GLY A 409 -19.94 -22.31 15.47
N ILE A 410 -18.81 -21.77 15.00
CA ILE A 410 -18.73 -20.59 14.14
C ILE A 410 -19.28 -20.88 12.74
N ALA A 411 -19.02 -22.07 12.18
CA ALA A 411 -19.50 -22.47 10.85
C ALA A 411 -21.04 -22.44 10.71
N ALA A 412 -21.78 -22.59 11.82
CA ALA A 412 -23.24 -22.47 11.85
C ALA A 412 -23.76 -21.02 11.90
N HIS A 413 -22.87 -20.05 12.11
CA HIS A 413 -23.18 -18.61 12.24
C HIS A 413 -22.60 -17.76 11.10
N GLU A 414 -21.63 -18.27 10.33
CA GLU A 414 -21.07 -17.57 9.17
C GLU A 414 -22.09 -17.41 8.01
N ALA A 415 -22.03 -16.27 7.32
CA ALA A 415 -22.96 -15.95 6.24
C ALA A 415 -22.73 -16.88 5.02
N GLY A 416 -23.67 -17.81 4.80
CA GLY A 416 -23.57 -18.83 3.75
C GLY A 416 -22.84 -20.11 4.19
N GLY A 417 -22.46 -20.25 5.47
CA GLY A 417 -21.76 -21.43 5.99
C GLY A 417 -20.32 -21.57 5.52
N ILE A 418 -19.73 -20.49 5.01
CA ILE A 418 -18.36 -20.45 4.49
C ILE A 418 -17.53 -19.34 5.15
N THR A 419 -16.29 -19.68 5.45
CA THR A 419 -15.29 -18.74 5.98
C THR A 419 -14.76 -17.86 4.86
N GLN A 420 -14.92 -16.54 5.02
CA GLN A 420 -14.59 -15.51 4.02
C GLN A 420 -13.55 -14.48 4.54
N HIS A 421 -13.06 -14.67 5.76
CA HIS A 421 -12.08 -13.83 6.45
C HIS A 421 -10.89 -14.68 6.92
N ILE A 422 -9.72 -14.09 7.16
CA ILE A 422 -8.58 -14.82 7.73
C ILE A 422 -8.62 -14.69 9.26
N GLY A 423 -9.17 -15.71 9.92
CA GLY A 423 -9.15 -15.81 11.37
C GLY A 423 -7.84 -16.43 11.88
N ALA A 424 -7.33 -15.94 13.01
CA ALA A 424 -6.30 -16.64 13.79
C ALA A 424 -6.88 -17.03 15.15
N SER A 425 -6.53 -18.22 15.63
CA SER A 425 -7.07 -18.79 16.86
C SER A 425 -6.08 -19.69 17.59
N GLN A 426 -6.06 -19.61 18.92
CA GLN A 426 -5.13 -20.34 19.77
C GLN A 426 -5.81 -21.50 20.50
N VAL A 427 -5.10 -22.62 20.59
CA VAL A 427 -5.54 -23.87 21.21
C VAL A 427 -4.39 -24.45 22.03
N GLU A 428 -4.69 -25.02 23.20
CA GLU A 428 -3.69 -25.64 24.08
C GLU A 428 -3.97 -27.14 24.24
N ILE A 429 -2.96 -27.97 23.98
CA ILE A 429 -3.00 -29.43 24.15
C ILE A 429 -1.73 -29.89 24.87
N ASN A 430 -1.85 -30.78 25.85
CA ASN A 430 -0.73 -31.32 26.64
C ASN A 430 0.21 -30.25 27.25
N GLY A 431 -0.30 -29.04 27.51
CA GLY A 431 0.48 -27.90 28.03
C GLY A 431 1.34 -27.18 26.98
N ARG A 432 1.09 -27.42 25.68
CA ARG A 432 1.70 -26.72 24.54
C ARG A 432 0.61 -26.02 23.74
N GLN A 433 0.90 -24.82 23.26
CA GLN A 433 -0.03 -24.03 22.45
C GLN A 433 0.24 -24.23 20.96
N ILE A 434 -0.80 -24.07 20.14
CA ILE A 434 -0.80 -24.09 18.69
C ILE A 434 -1.64 -22.90 18.21
N THR A 435 -1.12 -22.10 17.28
CA THR A 435 -1.83 -20.94 16.70
C THR A 435 -2.31 -21.30 15.30
N PHE A 436 -3.59 -21.58 15.14
CA PHE A 436 -4.21 -21.89 13.85
C PHE A 436 -4.56 -20.62 13.08
N VAL A 437 -4.25 -20.59 11.78
CA VAL A 437 -4.70 -19.60 10.81
C VAL A 437 -5.71 -20.27 9.87
N ASP A 438 -6.95 -19.80 9.88
CA ASP A 438 -8.04 -20.28 9.04
C ASP A 438 -8.00 -19.53 7.69
N THR A 439 -8.00 -20.26 6.57
CA THR A 439 -8.00 -19.63 5.23
C THR A 439 -9.23 -20.04 4.43
N PRO A 440 -9.91 -19.10 3.73
CA PRO A 440 -11.06 -19.42 2.89
C PRO A 440 -10.80 -20.55 1.87
N GLY A 441 -11.84 -21.34 1.58
CA GLY A 441 -11.76 -22.47 0.64
C GLY A 441 -11.82 -22.05 -0.84
N HIS A 442 -12.56 -20.99 -1.16
CA HIS A 442 -12.86 -20.61 -2.54
C HIS A 442 -11.67 -19.98 -3.28
N GLU A 443 -11.50 -20.37 -4.54
CA GLU A 443 -10.60 -19.81 -5.57
C GLU A 443 -10.41 -18.28 -5.57
N ALA A 444 -11.46 -17.48 -5.32
CA ALA A 444 -11.35 -16.02 -5.21
C ALA A 444 -10.34 -15.55 -4.15
N PHE A 445 -10.05 -16.39 -3.16
CA PHE A 445 -9.13 -16.10 -2.05
C PHE A 445 -7.73 -16.69 -2.27
N THR A 446 -7.31 -16.89 -3.53
CA THR A 446 -5.96 -17.35 -3.91
C THR A 446 -4.85 -16.55 -3.21
N ALA A 447 -4.95 -15.21 -3.20
CA ALA A 447 -3.99 -14.34 -2.52
C ALA A 447 -3.96 -14.55 -0.99
N MET A 448 -5.12 -14.82 -0.36
CA MET A 448 -5.18 -15.13 1.08
C MET A 448 -4.49 -16.45 1.41
N ARG A 449 -4.60 -17.47 0.54
CA ARG A 449 -3.89 -18.75 0.73
C ARG A 449 -2.38 -18.59 0.60
N ALA A 450 -1.91 -17.86 -0.41
CA ALA A 450 -0.48 -17.55 -0.57
C ALA A 450 0.08 -16.78 0.64
N ARG A 451 -0.69 -15.80 1.16
CA ARG A 451 -0.39 -15.08 2.41
C ARG A 451 -0.31 -16.03 3.62
N GLY A 452 -1.30 -16.91 3.80
CA GLY A 452 -1.32 -17.92 4.86
C GLY A 452 -0.10 -18.85 4.85
N ALA A 453 0.26 -19.39 3.68
CA ALA A 453 1.47 -20.19 3.52
C ALA A 453 2.73 -19.42 3.96
N LYS A 454 2.93 -18.18 3.48
CA LYS A 454 4.12 -17.37 3.82
C LYS A 454 4.27 -17.06 5.32
N ILE A 455 3.20 -17.06 6.12
CA ILE A 455 3.23 -16.65 7.55
C ILE A 455 3.17 -17.83 8.55
N THR A 456 3.26 -19.08 8.11
CA THR A 456 3.09 -20.27 8.98
C THR A 456 4.17 -21.32 8.86
N ASP A 457 4.39 -22.06 9.95
CA ASP A 457 5.46 -23.05 10.10
C ASP A 457 5.07 -24.44 9.56
N VAL A 458 3.77 -24.73 9.52
CA VAL A 458 3.18 -25.99 9.05
C VAL A 458 1.87 -25.70 8.32
N VAL A 459 1.59 -26.39 7.22
CA VAL A 459 0.27 -26.38 6.57
C VAL A 459 -0.46 -27.70 6.85
N VAL A 460 -1.68 -27.61 7.36
CA VAL A 460 -2.62 -28.73 7.45
C VAL A 460 -3.50 -28.74 6.21
N LEU A 461 -3.27 -29.72 5.33
CA LEU A 461 -4.05 -29.92 4.11
C LEU A 461 -5.24 -30.84 4.39
N VAL A 462 -6.44 -30.26 4.40
CA VAL A 462 -7.69 -31.00 4.65
C VAL A 462 -8.24 -31.55 3.33
N VAL A 463 -8.29 -32.87 3.22
CA VAL A 463 -8.80 -33.59 2.04
C VAL A 463 -9.91 -34.53 2.48
N ALA A 464 -11.07 -34.50 1.82
CA ALA A 464 -12.20 -35.32 2.25
C ALA A 464 -12.11 -36.73 1.66
N ALA A 465 -12.40 -37.75 2.49
CA ALA A 465 -12.27 -39.16 2.14
C ALA A 465 -13.30 -39.66 1.10
N ASP A 466 -14.38 -38.91 0.89
CA ASP A 466 -15.38 -39.11 -0.16
C ASP A 466 -14.97 -38.42 -1.47
N ASP A 467 -14.65 -37.13 -1.41
CA ASP A 467 -14.41 -36.28 -2.59
C ASP A 467 -13.04 -36.54 -3.24
N GLY A 468 -11.98 -36.63 -2.44
CA GLY A 468 -10.59 -36.77 -2.92
C GLY A 468 -9.89 -35.46 -3.28
N VAL A 469 -8.87 -35.55 -4.13
CA VAL A 469 -8.04 -34.40 -4.53
C VAL A 469 -8.71 -33.54 -5.59
N MET A 470 -9.24 -32.39 -5.16
CA MET A 470 -9.87 -31.37 -6.01
C MET A 470 -8.90 -30.27 -6.43
N PRO A 471 -9.16 -29.46 -7.49
CA PRO A 471 -8.21 -28.46 -8.01
C PRO A 471 -7.68 -27.46 -6.97
N GLN A 472 -8.51 -26.97 -6.06
CA GLN A 472 -8.08 -26.08 -4.96
C GLN A 472 -7.18 -26.77 -3.92
N THR A 473 -7.21 -28.12 -3.85
CA THR A 473 -6.27 -28.92 -3.06
C THR A 473 -4.89 -28.94 -3.73
N VAL A 474 -4.84 -29.09 -5.06
CA VAL A 474 -3.60 -28.99 -5.85
C VAL A 474 -3.00 -27.59 -5.75
N GLU A 475 -3.84 -26.56 -5.81
CA GLU A 475 -3.41 -25.17 -5.60
C GLU A 475 -2.82 -24.93 -4.20
N ALA A 476 -3.44 -25.45 -3.14
CA ALA A 476 -2.92 -25.38 -1.78
C ALA A 476 -1.57 -26.12 -1.62
N ILE A 477 -1.40 -27.27 -2.27
CA ILE A 477 -0.11 -27.98 -2.33
C ILE A 477 0.96 -27.12 -3.01
N ASN A 478 0.61 -26.46 -4.13
CA ASN A 478 1.54 -25.58 -4.84
C ASN A 478 1.95 -24.36 -4.02
N HIS A 479 1.02 -23.67 -3.35
CA HIS A 479 1.37 -22.55 -2.44
C HIS A 479 2.27 -22.99 -1.29
N SER A 480 1.96 -24.13 -0.66
CA SER A 480 2.75 -24.67 0.46
C SER A 480 4.17 -25.02 0.01
N LYS A 481 4.31 -25.67 -1.15
CA LYS A 481 5.62 -26.00 -1.75
C LYS A 481 6.40 -24.77 -2.19
N ALA A 482 5.74 -23.74 -2.73
CA ALA A 482 6.37 -22.48 -3.12
C ALA A 482 6.86 -21.67 -1.90
N ALA A 483 6.17 -21.77 -0.76
CA ALA A 483 6.61 -21.19 0.51
C ALA A 483 7.65 -22.05 1.26
N GLY A 484 7.92 -23.28 0.81
CA GLY A 484 8.85 -24.21 1.47
C GLY A 484 8.32 -24.83 2.77
N VAL A 485 7.02 -24.72 3.05
CA VAL A 485 6.41 -25.10 4.34
C VAL A 485 5.99 -26.58 4.33
N PRO A 486 6.31 -27.37 5.38
CA PRO A 486 5.92 -28.77 5.45
C PRO A 486 4.40 -28.96 5.55
N ILE A 487 3.91 -30.02 4.90
CA ILE A 487 2.49 -30.34 4.79
C ILE A 487 2.16 -31.57 5.63
N VAL A 488 1.23 -31.42 6.58
CA VAL A 488 0.54 -32.49 7.29
C VAL A 488 -0.83 -32.69 6.63
N VAL A 489 -1.22 -33.91 6.32
CA VAL A 489 -2.49 -34.20 5.62
C VAL A 489 -3.54 -34.70 6.62
N ALA A 490 -4.67 -33.98 6.69
CA ALA A 490 -5.84 -34.36 7.48
C ALA A 490 -6.92 -34.92 6.56
N VAL A 491 -7.08 -36.25 6.54
CA VAL A 491 -8.08 -36.94 5.72
C VAL A 491 -9.42 -36.95 6.46
N ASN A 492 -10.31 -36.02 6.10
CA ASN A 492 -11.55 -35.72 6.83
C ASN A 492 -12.77 -36.52 6.34
N LYS A 493 -13.88 -36.42 7.07
CA LYS A 493 -15.16 -37.13 6.84
C LYS A 493 -15.06 -38.67 6.93
N CYS A 494 -14.10 -39.21 7.70
CA CYS A 494 -13.96 -40.66 7.89
C CYS A 494 -15.15 -41.35 8.59
N ASP A 495 -16.17 -40.61 9.04
CA ASP A 495 -17.45 -41.16 9.55
C ASP A 495 -18.44 -41.58 8.45
N LYS A 496 -18.16 -41.24 7.18
CA LYS A 496 -19.00 -41.61 6.03
C LYS A 496 -18.83 -43.08 5.62
N PRO A 497 -19.90 -43.78 5.20
CA PRO A 497 -19.81 -45.15 4.69
C PRO A 497 -19.12 -45.25 3.32
N ASP A 498 -19.05 -44.13 2.59
CA ASP A 498 -18.40 -43.91 1.29
C ASP A 498 -16.94 -43.41 1.42
N ALA A 499 -16.43 -43.19 2.64
CA ALA A 499 -15.07 -42.72 2.87
C ALA A 499 -14.00 -43.75 2.49
N ASN A 500 -13.02 -43.33 1.68
CA ASN A 500 -11.85 -44.14 1.30
C ASN A 500 -10.53 -43.36 1.44
N PRO A 501 -9.93 -43.34 2.64
CA PRO A 501 -8.66 -42.65 2.90
C PRO A 501 -7.48 -43.15 2.04
N ASP A 502 -7.49 -44.42 1.63
CA ASP A 502 -6.40 -44.99 0.82
C ASP A 502 -6.44 -44.50 -0.64
N ARG A 503 -7.62 -44.15 -1.15
CA ARG A 503 -7.79 -43.44 -2.42
C ARG A 503 -7.12 -42.06 -2.35
N VAL A 504 -7.37 -41.32 -1.27
CA VAL A 504 -6.79 -39.99 -1.02
C VAL A 504 -5.25 -40.05 -0.93
N ARG A 505 -4.70 -41.07 -0.26
CA ARG A 505 -3.24 -41.33 -0.23
C ARG A 505 -2.66 -41.57 -1.62
N GLN A 506 -3.34 -42.33 -2.47
CA GLN A 506 -2.89 -42.61 -3.84
C GLN A 506 -2.92 -41.35 -4.72
N GLU A 507 -4.03 -40.60 -4.69
CA GLU A 507 -4.20 -39.36 -5.46
C GLU A 507 -3.14 -38.31 -5.07
N LEU A 508 -2.84 -38.14 -3.77
CA LEU A 508 -1.86 -37.14 -3.30
C LEU A 508 -0.41 -37.46 -3.68
N VAL A 509 -0.07 -38.74 -3.89
CA VAL A 509 1.27 -39.15 -4.35
C VAL A 509 1.56 -38.68 -5.78
N GLU A 510 0.55 -38.57 -6.65
CA GLU A 510 0.72 -38.02 -8.01
C GLU A 510 1.14 -36.54 -7.98
N TYR A 511 0.67 -35.79 -6.98
CA TYR A 511 1.07 -34.40 -6.71
C TYR A 511 2.34 -34.29 -5.83
N GLY A 512 3.02 -35.42 -5.58
CA GLY A 512 4.24 -35.50 -4.80
C GLY A 512 4.06 -35.10 -3.34
N VAL A 513 2.95 -35.51 -2.71
CA VAL A 513 2.73 -35.46 -1.25
C VAL A 513 2.67 -36.91 -0.78
N ILE A 514 3.78 -37.43 -0.22
CA ILE A 514 4.02 -38.87 -0.06
C ILE A 514 3.94 -39.26 1.42
N PRO A 515 3.10 -40.25 1.80
CA PRO A 515 3.02 -40.73 3.17
C PRO A 515 4.37 -41.25 3.71
N GLU A 516 4.69 -40.96 4.97
CA GLU A 516 5.86 -41.54 5.67
C GLU A 516 5.84 -43.08 5.65
N GLU A 517 4.65 -43.70 5.75
CA GLU A 517 4.45 -45.15 5.65
C GLU A 517 5.04 -45.75 4.36
N TRP A 518 5.12 -44.96 3.28
CA TRP A 518 5.62 -45.38 1.96
C TRP A 518 7.03 -44.83 1.68
N GLY A 519 7.72 -44.32 2.71
CA GLY A 519 9.05 -43.71 2.61
C GLY A 519 9.05 -42.24 2.16
N GLY A 520 7.90 -41.57 2.26
CA GLY A 520 7.77 -40.13 2.04
C GLY A 520 8.14 -39.29 3.27
N SER A 521 7.75 -38.01 3.23
CA SER A 521 8.04 -37.00 4.27
C SER A 521 6.80 -36.20 4.69
N ASN A 522 5.59 -36.73 4.43
CA ASN A 522 4.33 -36.11 4.82
C ASN A 522 3.58 -37.04 5.77
N MET A 523 3.18 -36.51 6.92
CA MET A 523 2.36 -37.22 7.91
C MET A 523 0.89 -37.18 7.48
N PHE A 524 0.18 -38.31 7.60
CA PHE A 524 -1.23 -38.46 7.20
C PHE A 524 -2.06 -38.93 8.39
N VAL A 525 -3.08 -38.14 8.77
CA VAL A 525 -3.98 -38.46 9.89
C VAL A 525 -5.42 -38.59 9.39
N ASN A 526 -6.08 -39.69 9.73
CA ASN A 526 -7.49 -39.92 9.40
C ASN A 526 -8.38 -39.29 10.49
N VAL A 527 -9.23 -38.32 10.11
CA VAL A 527 -10.06 -37.55 11.05
C VAL A 527 -11.55 -37.56 10.66
N SER A 528 -12.40 -37.28 11.64
CA SER A 528 -13.74 -36.74 11.39
C SER A 528 -14.04 -35.61 12.36
N ALA A 529 -14.17 -34.40 11.80
CA ALA A 529 -14.64 -33.22 12.51
C ALA A 529 -16.04 -33.38 13.14
N LYS A 530 -16.82 -34.39 12.75
CA LYS A 530 -18.21 -34.60 13.18
C LYS A 530 -18.35 -35.63 14.31
N THR A 531 -17.45 -36.62 14.38
CA THR A 531 -17.39 -37.57 15.51
C THR A 531 -16.29 -37.23 16.52
N HIS A 532 -15.51 -36.18 16.26
CA HIS A 532 -14.28 -35.79 16.97
C HIS A 532 -13.19 -36.88 16.97
N GLN A 533 -13.24 -37.81 16.01
CA GLN A 533 -12.26 -38.88 15.86
C GLN A 533 -10.98 -38.36 15.18
N GLY A 534 -9.80 -38.76 15.69
CA GLY A 534 -8.50 -38.45 15.10
C GLY A 534 -8.00 -37.01 15.31
N ILE A 535 -8.75 -36.18 16.04
CA ILE A 535 -8.39 -34.78 16.26
C ILE A 535 -7.17 -34.67 17.19
N ASP A 536 -7.16 -35.43 18.30
CA ASP A 536 -6.02 -35.46 19.22
C ASP A 536 -4.74 -35.97 18.50
N ASP A 537 -4.87 -37.05 17.71
CA ASP A 537 -3.79 -37.60 16.88
C ASP A 537 -3.22 -36.55 15.91
N LEU A 538 -4.07 -35.72 15.29
CA LEU A 538 -3.67 -34.63 14.40
C LEU A 538 -2.92 -33.53 15.15
N LEU A 539 -3.39 -33.16 16.35
CA LEU A 539 -2.77 -32.13 17.18
C LEU A 539 -1.40 -32.59 17.73
N GLU A 540 -1.25 -33.85 18.11
CA GLU A 540 0.04 -34.43 18.50
C GLU A 540 1.00 -34.54 17.29
N THR A 541 0.49 -34.90 16.10
CA THR A 541 1.26 -34.91 14.85
C THR A 541 1.81 -33.53 14.48
N ILE A 542 1.01 -32.47 14.64
CA ILE A 542 1.41 -31.08 14.42
C ILE A 542 2.53 -30.66 15.40
N LEU A 543 2.45 -31.05 16.67
CA LEU A 543 3.50 -30.77 17.66
C LEU A 543 4.79 -31.54 17.37
N LEU A 544 4.69 -32.79 16.92
CA LEU A 544 5.86 -33.59 16.50
C LEU A 544 6.55 -32.95 15.28
N GLN A 545 5.79 -32.49 14.29
CA GLN A 545 6.32 -31.74 13.15
C GLN A 545 7.02 -30.43 13.59
N ALA A 546 6.47 -29.73 14.59
CA ALA A 546 7.08 -28.52 15.16
C ALA A 546 8.38 -28.80 15.94
N ASP A 547 8.49 -29.95 16.61
CA ASP A 547 9.72 -30.38 17.28
C ASP A 547 10.83 -30.75 16.29
N VAL A 548 10.47 -31.39 15.17
CA VAL A 548 11.41 -31.70 14.06
C VAL A 548 11.96 -30.41 13.40
N LEU A 549 11.19 -29.32 13.40
CA LEU A 549 11.62 -28.01 12.91
C LEU A 549 12.43 -27.19 13.94
N GLU A 550 12.53 -27.65 15.19
CA GLU A 550 13.11 -26.92 16.34
C GLU A 550 12.68 -25.43 16.44
N LEU A 551 11.38 -25.15 16.28
CA LEU A 551 10.85 -23.77 16.20
C LEU A 551 11.22 -22.92 17.42
N LYS A 552 11.94 -21.80 17.18
CA LYS A 552 12.40 -20.85 18.19
C LYS A 552 12.10 -19.40 17.81
N ALA A 553 12.06 -18.52 18.80
CA ALA A 553 12.20 -17.07 18.63
C ALA A 553 12.81 -16.43 19.88
N ASN A 554 13.31 -15.20 19.73
CA ASN A 554 13.71 -14.36 20.86
C ASN A 554 12.51 -13.49 21.31
N PRO A 555 11.94 -13.67 22.52
CA PRO A 555 10.84 -12.84 23.01
C PRO A 555 11.30 -11.54 23.67
N ASP A 556 12.58 -11.39 24.04
CA ASP A 556 13.10 -10.26 24.83
C ASP A 556 13.52 -9.05 23.96
N THR A 557 13.14 -9.04 22.68
CA THR A 557 13.44 -8.00 21.70
C THR A 557 12.20 -7.21 21.28
N PHE A 558 12.39 -6.14 20.51
CA PHE A 558 11.31 -5.42 19.83
C PHE A 558 10.47 -6.37 18.99
N ALA A 559 9.14 -6.22 19.07
CA ALA A 559 8.24 -7.08 18.33
C ALA A 559 8.30 -6.85 16.82
N SER A 560 8.27 -7.95 16.07
CA SER A 560 7.98 -7.96 14.63
C SER A 560 7.16 -9.19 14.26
N GLY A 561 6.50 -9.12 13.11
CA GLY A 561 5.58 -10.17 12.64
C GLY A 561 4.74 -9.67 11.48
N TYR A 562 3.59 -10.31 11.24
CA TYR A 562 2.79 -10.09 10.03
C TYR A 562 1.36 -9.66 10.36
N ILE A 563 0.77 -8.85 9.49
CA ILE A 563 -0.65 -8.53 9.53
C ILE A 563 -1.42 -9.66 8.84
N ILE A 564 -2.30 -10.32 9.59
CA ILE A 564 -3.19 -11.36 9.06
C ILE A 564 -4.32 -10.71 8.24
N GLU A 565 -5.00 -9.73 8.84
CA GLU A 565 -6.16 -9.05 8.28
C GLU A 565 -6.31 -7.65 8.89
N ALA A 566 -6.94 -6.71 8.17
CA ALA A 566 -7.20 -5.36 8.67
C ALA A 566 -8.59 -4.84 8.28
N LYS A 567 -9.22 -4.09 9.18
CA LYS A 567 -10.62 -3.60 9.09
C LYS A 567 -10.81 -2.21 9.70
N LEU A 568 -11.88 -1.52 9.29
CA LEU A 568 -12.22 -0.18 9.79
C LEU A 568 -13.50 -0.22 10.66
N ASP A 569 -13.33 -0.18 11.98
CA ASP A 569 -14.44 -0.26 12.93
C ASP A 569 -15.05 1.12 13.25
N ARG A 570 -16.39 1.15 13.41
CA ARG A 570 -17.17 2.35 13.74
C ARG A 570 -17.10 2.72 15.23
N GLY A 571 -15.90 3.04 15.71
CA GLY A 571 -15.66 3.61 17.04
C GLY A 571 -14.27 3.30 17.59
N ARG A 572 -13.76 2.09 17.31
CA ARG A 572 -12.38 1.68 17.63
C ARG A 572 -11.36 2.30 16.66
N GLY A 573 -11.76 2.59 15.42
CA GLY A 573 -10.91 3.14 14.36
C GLY A 573 -10.33 2.02 13.48
N PRO A 574 -9.15 2.23 12.85
CA PRO A 574 -8.42 1.15 12.21
C PRO A 574 -8.08 0.04 13.22
N VAL A 575 -8.37 -1.20 12.82
CA VAL A 575 -8.08 -2.43 13.57
C VAL A 575 -7.26 -3.34 12.66
N ALA A 576 -6.17 -3.90 13.18
CA ALA A 576 -5.40 -4.93 12.47
C ALA A 576 -5.26 -6.16 13.35
N THR A 577 -5.51 -7.34 12.78
CA THR A 577 -5.18 -8.63 13.38
C THR A 577 -3.73 -8.93 13.03
N VAL A 578 -2.86 -8.97 14.05
CA VAL A 578 -1.41 -9.20 13.89
C VAL A 578 -1.00 -10.54 14.49
N LEU A 579 -0.05 -11.20 13.85
CA LEU A 579 0.66 -12.39 14.32
C LEU A 579 2.08 -11.98 14.72
N VAL A 580 2.43 -12.07 16.00
CA VAL A 580 3.79 -11.82 16.48
C VAL A 580 4.69 -12.99 16.06
N ASN A 581 5.82 -12.74 15.41
CA ASN A 581 6.81 -13.78 15.04
C ASN A 581 8.03 -13.73 15.97
N ARG A 582 8.44 -12.53 16.38
CA ARG A 582 9.62 -12.26 17.21
C ARG A 582 9.34 -11.11 18.17
N GLY A 583 10.03 -11.09 19.31
CA GLY A 583 9.88 -10.08 20.36
C GLY A 583 8.55 -10.19 21.12
N THR A 584 8.32 -9.28 22.07
CA THR A 584 7.06 -9.20 22.84
C THR A 584 6.41 -7.84 22.60
N LEU A 585 5.21 -7.83 22.01
CA LEU A 585 4.45 -6.61 21.71
C LEU A 585 3.68 -6.17 22.96
N HIS A 586 3.67 -4.87 23.27
CA HIS A 586 3.02 -4.31 24.46
C HIS A 586 2.02 -3.19 24.12
N VAL A 587 1.02 -3.01 25.00
CA VAL A 587 0.15 -1.83 24.95
C VAL A 587 0.96 -0.58 25.27
N GLY A 588 1.04 0.32 24.30
CA GLY A 588 1.84 1.54 24.34
C GLY A 588 2.97 1.58 23.31
N ASP A 589 3.29 0.47 22.64
CA ASP A 589 4.39 0.41 21.67
C ASP A 589 4.13 1.20 20.39
N ALA A 590 5.18 1.79 19.81
CA ALA A 590 5.13 2.49 18.52
C ALA A 590 5.39 1.49 17.39
N LEU A 591 4.48 1.39 16.42
CA LEU A 591 4.46 0.33 15.42
C LEU A 591 4.30 0.91 14.01
N VAL A 592 5.10 0.39 13.08
CA VAL A 592 4.95 0.59 11.62
C VAL A 592 4.44 -0.71 11.02
N ALA A 593 3.53 -0.59 10.06
CA ALA A 593 2.84 -1.69 9.38
C ALA A 593 2.69 -1.31 7.90
N GLY A 594 3.60 -1.82 7.04
CA GLY A 594 3.67 -1.38 5.64
C GLY A 594 3.89 0.13 5.53
N THR A 595 2.87 0.85 5.05
CA THR A 595 2.80 2.33 4.96
C THR A 595 2.04 3.00 6.12
N SER A 596 1.34 2.23 6.96
CA SER A 596 0.64 2.74 8.14
C SER A 596 1.57 2.84 9.35
N PHE A 597 1.27 3.76 10.27
CA PHE A 597 1.97 3.84 11.56
C PHE A 597 1.02 4.20 12.70
N GLY A 598 1.45 3.93 13.94
CA GLY A 598 0.70 4.35 15.11
C GLY A 598 1.31 3.91 16.41
N ARG A 599 0.49 3.97 17.47
CA ARG A 599 0.87 3.49 18.81
C ARG A 599 -0.23 2.59 19.34
N VAL A 600 0.13 1.40 19.84
CA VAL A 600 -0.83 0.39 20.30
C VAL A 600 -1.63 0.92 21.50
N ARG A 601 -2.89 1.29 21.27
CA ARG A 601 -3.80 1.84 22.28
C ARG A 601 -4.45 0.76 23.15
N ALA A 602 -4.65 -0.42 22.57
CA ALA A 602 -5.12 -1.63 23.24
C ALA A 602 -4.82 -2.84 22.36
N MET A 603 -4.71 -4.01 22.98
CA MET A 603 -4.73 -5.31 22.32
C MET A 603 -5.93 -6.11 22.83
N ILE A 604 -6.54 -6.89 21.96
CA ILE A 604 -7.72 -7.73 22.22
C ILE A 604 -7.47 -9.11 21.60
N ASP A 605 -7.71 -10.19 22.34
CA ASP A 605 -7.53 -11.55 21.85
C ASP A 605 -8.76 -12.14 21.13
N GLN A 606 -8.65 -13.39 20.68
CA GLN A 606 -9.72 -14.15 20.02
C GLN A 606 -11.03 -14.27 20.82
N HIS A 607 -10.98 -14.09 22.15
CA HIS A 607 -12.15 -14.19 23.03
C HIS A 607 -12.76 -12.81 23.35
N GLY A 608 -12.15 -11.73 22.87
CA GLY A 608 -12.52 -10.36 23.20
C GLY A 608 -11.90 -9.84 24.51
N GLU A 609 -10.95 -10.56 25.10
CA GLU A 609 -10.29 -10.14 26.34
C GLU A 609 -9.13 -9.18 26.07
N HIS A 610 -8.97 -8.18 26.94
CA HIS A 610 -7.87 -7.23 26.88
C HIS A 610 -6.61 -7.78 27.55
N LYS A 611 -5.53 -7.95 26.78
CA LYS A 611 -4.20 -8.32 27.30
C LYS A 611 -3.19 -7.17 27.11
N THR A 612 -2.17 -7.14 27.96
CA THR A 612 -1.18 -6.05 28.02
C THR A 612 0.11 -6.34 27.25
N ALA A 613 0.38 -7.62 26.98
CA ALA A 613 1.55 -8.12 26.26
C ALA A 613 1.13 -9.31 25.36
N ALA A 614 1.88 -9.53 24.29
CA ALA A 614 1.71 -10.61 23.31
C ALA A 614 3.09 -11.18 22.96
N VAL A 615 3.27 -12.49 23.07
CA VAL A 615 4.56 -13.20 22.89
C VAL A 615 4.68 -13.78 21.47
N PRO A 616 5.87 -14.28 21.05
CA PRO A 616 6.01 -14.92 19.75
C PRO A 616 5.01 -16.06 19.50
N SER A 617 4.45 -16.07 18.30
CA SER A 617 3.35 -16.90 17.82
C SER A 617 1.96 -16.58 18.39
N ASP A 618 1.78 -15.51 19.17
CA ASP A 618 0.45 -14.99 19.52
C ASP A 618 -0.21 -14.22 18.36
N ALA A 619 -1.55 -14.26 18.31
CA ALA A 619 -2.36 -13.47 17.40
C ALA A 619 -3.35 -12.55 18.14
N PHE A 620 -3.40 -11.27 17.78
CA PHE A 620 -4.16 -10.23 18.49
C PHE A 620 -4.77 -9.17 17.55
N GLU A 621 -5.95 -8.64 17.90
CA GLU A 621 -6.46 -7.38 17.34
C GLU A 621 -5.77 -6.18 18.04
N ILE A 622 -4.95 -5.43 17.30
CA ILE A 622 -4.36 -4.16 17.74
C ILE A 622 -5.22 -2.96 17.32
N LEU A 623 -5.21 -1.91 18.15
CA LEU A 623 -5.86 -0.63 17.89
C LEU A 623 -4.87 0.53 17.97
N GLY A 624 -5.05 1.56 17.14
CA GLY A 624 -4.31 2.82 17.25
C GLY A 624 -3.34 3.15 16.10
N LEU A 625 -3.46 2.46 14.96
CA LEU A 625 -2.90 2.89 13.69
C LEU A 625 -3.65 4.13 13.15
N ASP A 626 -2.96 4.93 12.34
CA ASP A 626 -3.49 6.11 11.67
C ASP A 626 -4.44 5.76 10.50
N SER A 627 -4.16 4.64 9.87
CA SER A 627 -4.78 4.12 8.65
C SER A 627 -4.98 2.60 8.73
N VAL A 628 -5.69 2.01 7.76
CA VAL A 628 -5.85 0.55 7.66
C VAL A 628 -4.68 0.02 6.83
N PRO A 629 -3.79 -0.82 7.40
CA PRO A 629 -2.64 -1.36 6.68
C PRO A 629 -3.02 -2.48 5.70
N THR A 630 -2.11 -2.86 4.82
CA THR A 630 -2.32 -3.98 3.90
C THR A 630 -2.25 -5.30 4.66
N ALA A 631 -3.08 -6.27 4.27
CA ALA A 631 -2.94 -7.61 4.80
C ALA A 631 -1.65 -8.26 4.24
N GLY A 632 -0.89 -8.95 5.09
CA GLY A 632 0.42 -9.53 4.76
C GLY A 632 1.62 -8.61 4.95
N ASP A 633 1.42 -7.31 5.25
CA ASP A 633 2.53 -6.40 5.56
C ASP A 633 3.30 -6.89 6.81
N GLU A 634 4.64 -6.84 6.77
CA GLU A 634 5.46 -6.99 7.97
C GLU A 634 5.28 -5.74 8.86
N PHE A 635 5.01 -5.97 10.15
CA PHE A 635 5.02 -4.92 11.16
C PHE A 635 6.28 -4.98 12.03
N ARG A 636 6.69 -3.82 12.55
CA ARG A 636 7.81 -3.70 13.47
C ARG A 636 7.58 -2.62 14.52
N VAL A 637 8.00 -2.91 15.76
CA VAL A 637 8.05 -1.96 16.87
C VAL A 637 9.36 -1.15 16.88
N PHE A 638 9.23 0.13 17.26
CA PHE A 638 10.33 1.10 17.42
C PHE A 638 10.27 1.73 18.82
N GLU A 639 11.41 2.24 19.32
CA GLU A 639 11.46 2.98 20.60
C GLU A 639 10.76 4.36 20.50
N ASP A 640 10.86 5.03 19.36
CA ASP A 640 10.46 6.42 19.15
C ASP A 640 9.44 6.56 18.00
N ASP A 641 8.25 7.11 18.31
CA ASP A 641 7.14 7.38 17.36
C ASP A 641 7.60 8.19 16.12
N ARG A 642 8.67 8.97 16.28
CA ARG A 642 9.24 9.82 15.24
C ARG A 642 9.90 9.02 14.13
N ASP A 643 10.58 7.94 14.47
CA ASP A 643 11.35 7.16 13.49
C ASP A 643 10.45 6.11 12.84
N ALA A 644 9.49 5.57 13.60
CA ALA A 644 8.33 4.88 13.05
C ALA A 644 7.59 5.73 12.00
N LYS A 645 7.26 6.98 12.34
CA LYS A 645 6.58 7.88 11.39
C LYS A 645 7.43 8.19 10.14
N LYS A 646 8.73 8.51 10.28
CA LYS A 646 9.58 8.80 9.11
C LYS A 646 9.54 7.68 8.09
N LEU A 647 9.72 6.43 8.54
CA LEU A 647 9.74 5.26 7.68
C LEU A 647 8.40 5.05 6.96
N ALA A 648 7.28 5.31 7.64
CA ALA A 648 5.94 5.24 7.05
C ALA A 648 5.71 6.37 6.02
N ASP A 649 6.05 7.62 6.34
CA ASP A 649 5.98 8.76 5.41
C ASP A 649 6.86 8.52 4.16
N GLU A 650 8.04 7.92 4.33
CA GLU A 650 8.99 7.58 3.27
C GLU A 650 8.49 6.45 2.36
N ARG A 651 8.01 5.34 2.94
CA ARG A 651 7.35 4.25 2.19
C ARG A 651 6.11 4.74 1.44
N ALA A 652 5.29 5.58 2.06
CA ALA A 652 4.12 6.18 1.43
C ALA A 652 4.48 7.16 0.29
N LEU A 653 5.64 7.82 0.36
CA LEU A 653 6.16 8.64 -0.73
C LEU A 653 6.68 7.77 -1.90
N LYS A 654 7.47 6.72 -1.61
CA LYS A 654 7.97 5.77 -2.61
C LYS A 654 6.82 5.10 -3.37
N ALA A 655 5.82 4.58 -2.65
CA ALA A 655 4.63 3.98 -3.25
C ALA A 655 3.86 4.94 -4.19
N ARG A 656 3.70 6.22 -3.82
CA ARG A 656 3.06 7.24 -4.68
C ARG A 656 3.88 7.60 -5.92
N ILE A 657 5.20 7.53 -5.83
CA ILE A 657 6.09 7.75 -7.00
C ILE A 657 6.00 6.55 -7.94
N GLU A 658 6.00 5.32 -7.41
CA GLU A 658 5.78 4.10 -8.20
C GLU A 658 4.39 4.07 -8.86
N GLU A 659 3.34 4.51 -8.16
CA GLU A 659 1.98 4.62 -8.71
C GLU A 659 1.92 5.63 -9.86
N GLN A 660 2.54 6.80 -9.72
CA GLN A 660 2.67 7.79 -10.80
C GLN A 660 3.50 7.26 -11.98
N ASN A 661 4.59 6.53 -11.71
CA ASN A 661 5.43 5.93 -12.76
C ASN A 661 4.75 4.74 -13.48
N LYS A 662 3.79 4.07 -12.83
CA LYS A 662 2.92 3.05 -13.44
C LYS A 662 1.88 3.66 -14.39
N VAL A 663 1.55 4.94 -14.26
CA VAL A 663 0.79 5.68 -15.29
C VAL A 663 1.69 5.83 -16.52
N LYS A 664 1.53 4.90 -17.46
CA LYS A 664 2.23 4.93 -18.76
C LYS A 664 2.14 6.34 -19.36
N HIS A 665 3.27 6.90 -19.80
CA HIS A 665 3.23 8.16 -20.55
C HIS A 665 2.46 7.96 -21.85
N VAL A 666 1.20 8.41 -21.84
CA VAL A 666 0.24 8.32 -22.93
C VAL A 666 0.77 9.09 -24.15
N THR A 667 1.27 8.36 -25.14
CA THR A 667 1.74 8.90 -26.41
C THR A 667 0.56 9.15 -27.35
N LEU A 668 0.76 9.97 -28.39
CA LEU A 668 -0.28 10.18 -29.41
C LEU A 668 -0.69 8.86 -30.10
N GLU A 669 0.22 7.90 -30.24
CA GLU A 669 -0.08 6.58 -30.80
C GLU A 669 -0.93 5.73 -29.84
N THR A 670 -0.67 5.80 -28.52
CA THR A 670 -1.52 5.12 -27.52
C THR A 670 -2.90 5.78 -27.40
N LEU A 671 -3.00 7.11 -27.50
CA LEU A 671 -4.29 7.79 -27.62
C LEU A 671 -5.09 7.31 -28.84
N PHE A 672 -4.44 7.12 -29.99
CA PHE A 672 -5.14 6.60 -31.17
C PHE A 672 -5.55 5.13 -31.06
N SER A 673 -4.85 4.28 -30.29
CA SER A 673 -5.38 2.94 -29.96
C SER A 673 -6.52 3.00 -28.94
N GLU A 674 -6.38 3.77 -27.86
CA GLU A 674 -7.40 3.92 -26.81
C GLU A 674 -8.69 4.59 -27.34
N MET A 675 -8.58 5.52 -28.30
CA MET A 675 -9.73 6.09 -29.01
C MET A 675 -10.44 5.10 -29.94
N ASN A 676 -9.77 4.04 -30.40
CA ASN A 676 -10.41 2.94 -31.14
C ASN A 676 -10.99 1.88 -30.17
N GLU A 677 -10.37 1.66 -29.01
CA GLU A 677 -10.91 0.80 -27.95
C GLU A 677 -12.16 1.40 -27.27
N ASN A 678 -12.39 2.71 -27.39
CA ASN A 678 -13.57 3.42 -26.86
C ASN A 678 -14.93 3.00 -27.47
N GLU A 679 -14.99 1.99 -28.34
CA GLU A 679 -16.24 1.28 -28.66
C GLU A 679 -16.65 0.25 -27.59
N LEU A 680 -15.70 -0.21 -26.76
CA LEU A 680 -15.96 -1.08 -25.61
C LEU A 680 -16.69 -0.31 -24.51
N LYS A 681 -17.71 -0.92 -23.91
CA LYS A 681 -18.43 -0.29 -22.79
C LYS A 681 -17.67 -0.51 -21.50
N GLU A 682 -17.52 0.52 -20.68
CA GLU A 682 -16.92 0.39 -19.35
C GLU A 682 -18.01 0.24 -18.27
N LEU A 683 -17.91 -0.81 -17.45
CA LEU A 683 -18.70 -1.01 -16.23
C LEU A 683 -17.90 -0.49 -15.04
N ASN A 684 -18.20 0.74 -14.63
CA ASN A 684 -17.54 1.41 -13.52
C ASN A 684 -18.09 0.93 -12.17
N LEU A 685 -17.19 0.54 -11.27
CA LEU A 685 -17.49 0.03 -9.93
C LEU A 685 -16.76 0.82 -8.84
N VAL A 686 -17.45 1.05 -7.72
CA VAL A 686 -16.85 1.51 -6.46
C VAL A 686 -17.05 0.42 -5.41
N VAL A 687 -15.96 -0.18 -4.94
CA VAL A 687 -15.98 -1.36 -4.06
C VAL A 687 -15.69 -0.94 -2.62
N LYS A 688 -16.56 -1.31 -1.69
CA LYS A 688 -16.31 -1.20 -0.25
C LYS A 688 -16.45 -2.56 0.40
N ALA A 689 -15.46 -2.96 1.19
CA ALA A 689 -15.51 -4.18 1.98
C ALA A 689 -15.35 -3.89 3.48
N ASP A 690 -15.67 -4.87 4.30
CA ASP A 690 -15.47 -4.87 5.75
C ASP A 690 -13.99 -5.08 6.15
N VAL A 691 -13.29 -5.95 5.42
CA VAL A 691 -11.86 -6.25 5.56
C VAL A 691 -11.08 -5.99 4.27
N GLN A 692 -9.78 -5.70 4.38
CA GLN A 692 -8.91 -5.44 3.22
C GLN A 692 -8.84 -6.62 2.24
N GLY A 693 -8.67 -7.85 2.73
CA GLY A 693 -8.50 -9.02 1.87
C GLY A 693 -9.71 -9.37 0.99
N SER A 694 -10.93 -8.98 1.39
CA SER A 694 -12.14 -9.15 0.57
C SER A 694 -12.16 -8.23 -0.64
N ILE A 695 -11.46 -7.08 -0.58
CA ILE A 695 -11.26 -6.20 -1.74
C ILE A 695 -10.32 -6.86 -2.74
N GLU A 696 -9.20 -7.39 -2.26
CA GLU A 696 -8.20 -8.11 -3.07
C GLU A 696 -8.83 -9.31 -3.79
N ALA A 697 -9.63 -10.11 -3.07
CA ALA A 697 -10.34 -11.27 -3.62
C ALA A 697 -11.40 -10.90 -4.66
N LEU A 698 -12.17 -9.82 -4.44
CA LEU A 698 -13.11 -9.30 -5.44
C LEU A 698 -12.39 -8.76 -6.68
N ALA A 699 -11.30 -8.02 -6.51
CA ALA A 699 -10.54 -7.45 -7.61
C ALA A 699 -9.90 -8.53 -8.50
N ASP A 700 -9.25 -9.54 -7.90
CA ASP A 700 -8.69 -10.70 -8.60
C ASP A 700 -9.78 -11.49 -9.34
N SER A 701 -10.94 -11.71 -8.70
CA SER A 701 -12.08 -12.41 -9.33
C SER A 701 -12.67 -11.64 -10.52
N LEU A 702 -12.77 -10.31 -10.42
CA LEU A 702 -13.27 -9.45 -11.51
C LEU A 702 -12.24 -9.31 -12.66
N ALA A 703 -10.95 -9.37 -12.35
CA ALA A 703 -9.87 -9.36 -13.34
C ALA A 703 -9.77 -10.69 -14.13
N LYS A 704 -10.26 -11.80 -13.57
CA LYS A 704 -10.31 -13.13 -14.21
C LYS A 704 -11.52 -13.35 -15.13
N MET A 705 -12.51 -12.46 -15.12
CA MET A 705 -13.66 -12.51 -16.04
C MET A 705 -13.26 -12.17 -17.47
N ASP A 706 -14.04 -12.62 -18.46
CA ASP A 706 -13.89 -12.05 -19.80
C ASP A 706 -14.34 -10.58 -19.81
N GLN A 707 -13.52 -9.75 -20.46
CA GLN A 707 -13.70 -8.31 -20.62
C GLN A 707 -13.62 -7.90 -22.11
N SER A 708 -13.78 -8.85 -23.03
CA SER A 708 -13.68 -8.69 -24.48
C SER A 708 -14.64 -7.66 -25.08
N GLU A 709 -15.89 -7.59 -24.61
CA GLU A 709 -16.92 -6.63 -25.07
C GLU A 709 -17.24 -5.52 -24.05
N VAL A 710 -16.99 -5.78 -22.76
CA VAL A 710 -17.29 -4.86 -21.64
C VAL A 710 -16.16 -4.91 -20.62
N ARG A 711 -15.47 -3.77 -20.44
CA ARG A 711 -14.35 -3.63 -19.51
C ARG A 711 -14.86 -3.35 -18.10
N ILE A 712 -14.37 -4.06 -17.09
CA ILE A 712 -14.77 -3.86 -15.69
C ILE A 712 -13.71 -2.98 -15.01
N ASN A 713 -14.12 -1.80 -14.54
CA ASN A 713 -13.20 -0.78 -14.01
C ASN A 713 -13.51 -0.47 -12.53
N ILE A 714 -12.58 -0.76 -11.62
CA ILE A 714 -12.70 -0.47 -10.18
C ILE A 714 -12.08 0.90 -9.90
N ILE A 715 -12.90 1.95 -9.99
CA ILE A 715 -12.47 3.36 -9.86
C ILE A 715 -11.93 3.66 -8.47
N HIS A 716 -12.56 3.09 -7.45
CA HIS A 716 -12.14 3.26 -6.07
C HIS A 716 -12.47 2.01 -5.26
N SER A 717 -11.50 1.55 -4.48
CA SER A 717 -11.71 0.57 -3.44
C SER A 717 -11.17 1.04 -2.10
N ALA A 718 -11.89 0.77 -1.01
CA ALA A 718 -11.41 1.01 0.35
C ALA A 718 -12.22 0.23 1.39
N VAL A 719 -11.62 0.04 2.56
CA VAL A 719 -12.22 -0.66 3.70
C VAL A 719 -13.17 0.25 4.47
N GLY A 720 -14.27 -0.32 4.97
CA GLY A 720 -15.26 0.33 5.81
C GLY A 720 -16.56 0.71 5.10
N ALA A 721 -17.46 1.30 5.87
CA ALA A 721 -18.85 1.44 5.47
C ALA A 721 -19.15 2.67 4.58
N ILE A 722 -19.79 2.43 3.43
CA ILE A 722 -20.12 3.39 2.36
C ILE A 722 -20.60 4.74 2.93
N SER A 723 -19.93 5.80 2.49
CA SER A 723 -20.05 7.19 2.94
C SER A 723 -20.67 8.11 1.87
N GLU A 724 -20.96 9.35 2.25
CA GLU A 724 -21.45 10.40 1.34
C GLU A 724 -20.46 10.66 0.18
N THR A 725 -19.15 10.63 0.45
CA THR A 725 -18.09 10.85 -0.55
C THR A 725 -18.08 9.78 -1.65
N ASP A 726 -18.36 8.53 -1.28
CA ASP A 726 -18.37 7.40 -2.23
C ASP A 726 -19.56 7.50 -3.19
N VAL A 727 -20.69 8.01 -2.71
CA VAL A 727 -21.89 8.28 -3.52
C VAL A 727 -21.65 9.45 -4.47
N ILE A 728 -20.95 10.50 -4.03
CA ILE A 728 -20.57 11.63 -4.90
C ILE A 728 -19.60 11.17 -6.00
N LEU A 729 -18.61 10.33 -5.67
CA LEU A 729 -17.69 9.76 -6.65
C LEU A 729 -18.43 8.87 -7.66
N ALA A 730 -19.31 7.99 -7.18
CA ALA A 730 -20.10 7.11 -8.04
C ALA A 730 -21.07 7.89 -8.96
N ALA A 731 -21.68 8.98 -8.47
CA ALA A 731 -22.48 9.88 -9.30
C ALA A 731 -21.64 10.60 -10.38
N ALA A 732 -20.44 11.06 -10.03
CA ALA A 732 -19.55 11.76 -10.96
C ALA A 732 -18.97 10.85 -12.06
N SER A 733 -18.76 9.57 -11.76
CA SER A 733 -18.18 8.58 -12.69
C SER A 733 -19.17 7.57 -13.27
N ASN A 734 -20.47 7.75 -13.02
CA ASN A 734 -21.54 6.82 -13.39
C ASN A 734 -21.26 5.35 -12.98
N ALA A 735 -20.88 5.16 -11.72
CA ALA A 735 -20.45 3.87 -11.18
C ALA A 735 -21.50 3.22 -10.26
N ILE A 736 -21.50 1.89 -10.20
CA ILE A 736 -22.31 1.12 -9.24
C ILE A 736 -21.50 0.93 -7.94
N ILE A 737 -22.13 1.14 -6.78
CA ILE A 737 -21.48 0.89 -5.49
C ILE A 737 -21.75 -0.55 -5.04
N VAL A 738 -20.68 -1.29 -4.83
CA VAL A 738 -20.66 -2.68 -4.35
C VAL A 738 -20.18 -2.69 -2.91
N GLY A 739 -21.09 -3.00 -1.97
CA GLY A 739 -20.77 -3.17 -0.55
C GLY A 739 -20.67 -4.65 -0.17
N PHE A 740 -19.49 -5.13 0.19
CA PHE A 740 -19.27 -6.49 0.70
C PHE A 740 -19.16 -6.47 2.24
N GLY A 741 -20.04 -7.19 2.94
CA GLY A 741 -20.12 -7.21 4.41
C GLY A 741 -20.63 -5.90 5.05
N VAL A 742 -20.40 -4.76 4.38
CA VAL A 742 -20.72 -3.41 4.84
C VAL A 742 -22.13 -2.94 4.47
N ARG A 743 -22.64 -1.98 5.25
CA ARG A 743 -23.93 -1.30 5.01
C ARG A 743 -23.72 0.21 4.87
N PRO A 744 -24.47 0.90 3.98
CA PRO A 744 -24.34 2.34 3.82
C PRO A 744 -24.69 3.11 5.10
N GLN A 745 -24.07 4.28 5.27
CA GLN A 745 -24.49 5.26 6.26
C GLN A 745 -25.85 5.85 5.88
N ALA A 746 -26.68 6.24 6.86
CA ALA A 746 -28.04 6.74 6.60
C ALA A 746 -28.05 7.88 5.56
N LYS A 747 -27.23 8.91 5.78
CA LYS A 747 -27.07 10.01 4.82
C LYS A 747 -26.53 9.60 3.45
N ALA A 748 -25.66 8.60 3.38
CA ALA A 748 -25.14 8.11 2.10
C ALA A 748 -26.27 7.43 1.30
N ARG A 749 -27.15 6.68 1.97
CA ARG A 749 -28.38 6.17 1.36
C ARG A 749 -29.32 7.31 0.95
N ASP A 750 -29.58 8.28 1.83
CA ASP A 750 -30.45 9.44 1.54
C ASP A 750 -29.95 10.28 0.35
N LEU A 751 -28.63 10.27 0.10
CA LEU A 751 -27.99 10.92 -1.04
C LEU A 751 -28.06 10.05 -2.31
N ALA A 752 -27.81 8.75 -2.20
CA ALA A 752 -27.90 7.82 -3.33
C ALA A 752 -29.33 7.74 -3.90
N GLU A 753 -30.35 7.80 -3.06
CA GLU A 753 -31.76 7.89 -3.47
C GLU A 753 -32.12 9.24 -4.15
N ARG A 754 -31.26 10.28 -4.08
CA ARG A 754 -31.44 11.57 -4.78
C ARG A 754 -30.66 11.64 -6.09
N GLU A 755 -29.40 11.22 -6.05
CA GLU A 755 -28.51 11.21 -7.21
C GLU A 755 -28.76 9.99 -8.13
N ASN A 756 -29.66 9.08 -7.75
CA ASN A 756 -30.01 7.83 -8.44
C ASN A 756 -28.85 6.83 -8.56
N VAL A 757 -27.88 6.90 -7.65
CA VAL A 757 -26.73 5.98 -7.58
C VAL A 757 -27.19 4.63 -7.03
N GLN A 758 -26.94 3.54 -7.77
CA GLN A 758 -27.26 2.20 -7.28
C GLN A 758 -26.23 1.72 -6.25
N ILE A 759 -26.71 1.37 -5.06
CA ILE A 759 -25.95 0.65 -4.02
C ILE A 759 -26.47 -0.79 -3.95
N LYS A 760 -25.62 -1.78 -4.25
CA LYS A 760 -25.89 -3.20 -3.95
C LYS A 760 -25.02 -3.64 -2.77
N THR A 761 -25.58 -4.41 -1.83
CA THR A 761 -24.85 -4.94 -0.67
C THR A 761 -24.97 -6.46 -0.55
N TYR A 762 -23.84 -7.13 -0.36
CA TYR A 762 -23.72 -8.60 -0.33
C TYR A 762 -23.04 -9.09 0.95
N SER A 763 -23.17 -10.39 1.23
CA SER A 763 -22.49 -11.08 2.34
C SER A 763 -21.93 -12.45 1.94
N ILE A 764 -21.93 -12.76 0.64
CA ILE A 764 -21.41 -13.98 0.03
C ILE A 764 -20.77 -13.54 -1.28
N ILE A 765 -19.49 -13.84 -1.49
CA ILE A 765 -18.71 -13.28 -2.61
C ILE A 765 -19.23 -13.71 -3.98
N TYR A 766 -19.66 -14.98 -4.12
CA TYR A 766 -20.32 -15.51 -5.32
C TYR A 766 -21.50 -14.64 -5.79
N LYS A 767 -22.36 -14.20 -4.87
CA LYS A 767 -23.53 -13.36 -5.21
C LYS A 767 -23.16 -11.96 -5.64
N ALA A 768 -22.02 -11.43 -5.19
CA ALA A 768 -21.50 -10.17 -5.71
C ALA A 768 -20.98 -10.34 -7.15
N ILE A 769 -20.29 -11.45 -7.42
CA ILE A 769 -19.79 -11.84 -8.74
C ILE A 769 -20.96 -12.07 -9.71
N GLU A 770 -21.95 -12.90 -9.36
CA GLU A 770 -23.15 -13.20 -10.15
C GLU A 770 -23.94 -11.93 -10.54
N ASP A 771 -24.19 -11.01 -9.60
CA ASP A 771 -24.93 -9.77 -9.86
C ASP A 771 -24.14 -8.71 -10.65
N ILE A 772 -22.80 -8.85 -10.75
CA ILE A 772 -21.92 -8.02 -11.59
C ILE A 772 -21.79 -8.64 -12.99
N ASP A 773 -21.68 -9.96 -13.08
CA ASP A 773 -21.70 -10.72 -14.33
C ASP A 773 -23.02 -10.52 -15.07
N ALA A 774 -24.15 -10.61 -14.37
CA ALA A 774 -25.47 -10.25 -14.90
C ALA A 774 -25.58 -8.76 -15.32
N ALA A 775 -24.82 -7.86 -14.69
CA ALA A 775 -24.73 -6.46 -15.11
C ALA A 775 -23.86 -6.28 -16.38
N ARG A 776 -22.76 -7.05 -16.52
CA ARG A 776 -21.97 -7.14 -17.77
C ARG A 776 -22.85 -7.62 -18.92
N ILE A 777 -23.55 -8.73 -18.73
CA ILE A 777 -24.46 -9.34 -19.72
C ILE A 777 -25.60 -8.36 -20.08
N GLY A 778 -26.19 -7.68 -19.09
CA GLY A 778 -27.20 -6.63 -19.31
C GLY A 778 -26.68 -5.38 -20.06
N MET A 779 -25.36 -5.21 -20.20
CA MET A 779 -24.72 -4.18 -21.01
C MET A 779 -24.31 -4.67 -22.41
N LEU A 780 -24.35 -5.97 -22.70
CA LEU A 780 -24.08 -6.49 -24.05
C LEU A 780 -25.16 -6.01 -25.05
N LYS A 781 -24.85 -6.07 -26.35
CA LYS A 781 -25.86 -5.90 -27.39
C LYS A 781 -26.66 -7.22 -27.51
N PRO A 782 -27.99 -7.19 -27.68
CA PRO A 782 -28.75 -8.40 -28.02
C PRO A 782 -28.18 -9.06 -29.28
N THR A 783 -28.18 -10.38 -29.33
CA THR A 783 -27.80 -11.12 -30.53
C THR A 783 -28.96 -11.12 -31.51
N GLU A 784 -28.73 -10.57 -32.70
CA GLU A 784 -29.69 -10.62 -33.82
C GLU A 784 -29.75 -12.04 -34.38
N GLU A 785 -30.86 -12.75 -34.14
CA GLU A 785 -31.13 -14.07 -34.73
C GLU A 785 -32.14 -13.95 -35.88
N GLU A 786 -31.83 -14.59 -37.02
CA GLU A 786 -32.70 -14.60 -38.20
C GLU A 786 -33.72 -15.74 -38.13
N VAL A 787 -34.90 -15.47 -37.56
CA VAL A 787 -35.98 -16.46 -37.46
C VAL A 787 -36.79 -16.46 -38.77
N GLN A 788 -36.77 -17.59 -39.50
CA GLN A 788 -37.58 -17.78 -40.70
C GLN A 788 -39.08 -17.80 -40.35
N THR A 789 -39.88 -16.92 -40.96
CA THR A 789 -41.32 -16.77 -40.67
C THR A 789 -42.21 -17.56 -41.62
N GLY A 790 -41.74 -17.84 -42.84
CA GLY A 790 -42.42 -18.71 -43.79
C GLY A 790 -41.74 -18.78 -45.16
N VAL A 791 -42.25 -19.66 -46.03
CA VAL A 791 -41.73 -19.85 -47.40
C VAL A 791 -42.89 -19.84 -48.38
N ALA A 792 -42.75 -19.09 -49.49
CA ALA A 792 -43.72 -19.05 -50.58
C ALA A 792 -43.10 -19.34 -51.94
N GLU A 793 -43.82 -20.10 -52.78
CA GLU A 793 -43.40 -20.47 -54.13
C GLU A 793 -44.01 -19.51 -55.15
N VAL A 794 -43.20 -18.96 -56.06
CA VAL A 794 -43.66 -18.09 -57.14
C VAL A 794 -44.26 -18.90 -58.30
N ARG A 795 -45.54 -18.73 -58.57
CA ARG A 795 -46.28 -19.48 -59.61
C ARG A 795 -46.58 -18.66 -60.86
N GLU A 796 -46.91 -17.39 -60.70
CA GLU A 796 -47.22 -16.48 -61.81
C GLU A 796 -46.61 -15.09 -61.56
N LEU A 797 -46.44 -14.29 -62.61
CA LEU A 797 -45.82 -12.97 -62.54
C LEU A 797 -46.74 -11.90 -63.14
N PHE A 798 -47.22 -11.00 -62.30
CA PHE A 798 -48.14 -9.93 -62.68
C PHE A 798 -47.40 -8.60 -62.82
N ARG A 799 -47.53 -7.93 -63.97
CA ARG A 799 -46.96 -6.58 -64.18
C ARG A 799 -48.03 -5.53 -63.90
N VAL A 800 -47.88 -4.82 -62.78
CA VAL A 800 -48.85 -3.84 -62.29
C VAL A 800 -48.34 -2.41 -62.56
N PRO A 801 -49.07 -1.58 -63.34
CA PRO A 801 -48.68 -0.20 -63.61
C PRO A 801 -48.44 0.59 -62.32
N LYS A 802 -47.33 1.34 -62.27
CA LYS A 802 -46.80 2.08 -61.11
C LYS A 802 -46.25 1.26 -59.94
N VAL A 803 -46.47 -0.05 -59.85
CA VAL A 803 -45.98 -0.89 -58.74
C VAL A 803 -44.81 -1.80 -59.17
N GLY A 804 -44.79 -2.26 -60.42
CA GLY A 804 -43.70 -3.08 -60.97
C GLY A 804 -44.12 -4.53 -61.21
N VAL A 805 -43.20 -5.46 -60.98
CA VAL A 805 -43.47 -6.91 -61.01
C VAL A 805 -43.99 -7.33 -59.63
N VAL A 806 -45.12 -8.03 -59.59
CA VAL A 806 -45.71 -8.64 -58.40
C VAL A 806 -45.77 -10.14 -58.64
N ALA A 807 -45.12 -10.90 -57.76
CA ALA A 807 -45.10 -12.36 -57.81
C ALA A 807 -46.41 -12.91 -57.22
N GLY A 808 -47.17 -13.66 -58.02
CA GLY A 808 -48.29 -14.47 -57.56
C GLY A 808 -47.74 -15.74 -56.92
N CYS A 809 -47.81 -15.81 -55.60
CA CYS A 809 -47.17 -16.85 -54.80
C CYS A 809 -48.20 -17.67 -54.01
N MET A 810 -47.85 -18.91 -53.68
CA MET A 810 -48.56 -19.69 -52.66
C MET A 810 -47.62 -19.91 -51.47
N VAL A 811 -48.08 -19.59 -50.25
CA VAL A 811 -47.31 -19.88 -49.04
C VAL A 811 -47.33 -21.39 -48.80
N ILE A 812 -46.16 -22.03 -48.85
CA ILE A 812 -45.98 -23.45 -48.54
C ILE A 812 -46.06 -23.62 -47.02
N GLU A 813 -45.26 -22.86 -46.27
CA GLU A 813 -45.01 -23.07 -44.85
C GLU A 813 -44.95 -21.73 -44.08
N GLY A 814 -45.30 -21.76 -42.80
CA GLY A 814 -45.29 -20.59 -41.92
C GLY A 814 -46.44 -19.59 -42.13
N GLU A 815 -46.20 -18.35 -41.67
CA GLU A 815 -47.07 -17.18 -41.88
C GLU A 815 -46.19 -15.97 -42.22
N ILE A 816 -46.25 -15.52 -43.47
CA ILE A 816 -45.44 -14.39 -43.97
C ILE A 816 -46.14 -13.09 -43.57
N SER A 817 -45.44 -12.19 -42.86
CA SER A 817 -45.89 -10.83 -42.57
C SER A 817 -45.40 -9.84 -43.63
N ARG A 818 -46.13 -8.73 -43.81
CA ARG A 818 -45.70 -7.64 -44.69
C ARG A 818 -44.40 -6.95 -44.21
N ASP A 819 -44.19 -6.95 -42.90
CA ASP A 819 -43.07 -6.25 -42.25
C ASP A 819 -41.78 -7.11 -42.17
N ASP A 820 -41.84 -8.36 -42.67
CA ASP A 820 -40.70 -9.29 -42.70
C ASP A 820 -39.68 -8.93 -43.81
N GLN A 821 -38.46 -9.45 -43.67
CA GLN A 821 -37.43 -9.42 -44.71
C GLN A 821 -37.61 -10.64 -45.63
N VAL A 822 -37.06 -10.59 -46.85
CA VAL A 822 -37.26 -11.63 -47.87
C VAL A 822 -35.99 -11.94 -48.66
N ARG A 823 -35.63 -13.23 -48.68
CA ARG A 823 -34.63 -13.80 -49.58
C ARG A 823 -35.32 -14.46 -50.77
N VAL A 824 -34.80 -14.14 -51.96
CA VAL A 824 -35.20 -14.79 -53.22
C VAL A 824 -34.22 -15.93 -53.47
N VAL A 825 -34.68 -17.17 -53.42
CA VAL A 825 -33.88 -18.37 -53.63
C VAL A 825 -34.25 -19.01 -54.98
N ARG A 826 -33.24 -19.27 -55.81
CA ARG A 826 -33.37 -19.93 -57.12
C ARG A 826 -32.37 -21.08 -57.18
N ASP A 827 -32.85 -22.30 -57.47
CA ASP A 827 -32.05 -23.52 -57.51
C ASP A 827 -31.16 -23.76 -56.26
N GLY A 828 -31.60 -23.29 -55.08
CA GLY A 828 -30.87 -23.39 -53.82
C GLY A 828 -29.83 -22.28 -53.56
N VAL A 829 -29.79 -21.23 -54.38
CA VAL A 829 -28.89 -20.08 -54.23
C VAL A 829 -29.69 -18.80 -53.97
N VAL A 830 -29.27 -17.99 -52.98
CA VAL A 830 -29.85 -16.67 -52.72
C VAL A 830 -29.46 -15.70 -53.84
N VAL A 831 -30.45 -15.24 -54.59
CA VAL A 831 -30.33 -14.30 -55.72
C VAL A 831 -30.43 -12.84 -55.27
N PHE A 832 -31.26 -12.58 -54.24
CA PHE A 832 -31.52 -11.25 -53.71
C PHE A 832 -31.95 -11.33 -52.25
N ASP A 833 -31.63 -10.30 -51.47
CA ASP A 833 -32.08 -10.11 -50.09
C ASP A 833 -32.61 -8.67 -49.92
N GLY A 834 -33.70 -8.49 -49.17
CA GLY A 834 -34.40 -7.22 -49.06
C GLY A 834 -35.73 -7.29 -48.31
N LYS A 835 -36.71 -6.47 -48.71
CA LYS A 835 -37.99 -6.29 -47.99
C LYS A 835 -39.19 -6.27 -48.93
N PHE A 836 -40.37 -6.60 -48.42
CA PHE A 836 -41.62 -6.51 -49.18
C PHE A 836 -42.09 -5.05 -49.33
N ALA A 837 -42.20 -4.57 -50.57
CA ALA A 837 -42.83 -3.28 -50.87
C ALA A 837 -44.36 -3.34 -50.69
N SER A 838 -44.99 -4.45 -51.08
CA SER A 838 -46.44 -4.64 -50.97
C SER A 838 -46.84 -6.11 -50.87
N MET A 839 -47.90 -6.37 -50.10
CA MET A 839 -48.51 -7.69 -49.92
C MET A 839 -50.02 -7.55 -50.12
N ARG A 840 -50.60 -8.33 -51.04
CA ARG A 840 -52.02 -8.27 -51.38
C ARG A 840 -52.63 -9.64 -51.53
N ARG A 841 -53.92 -9.76 -51.26
CA ARG A 841 -54.71 -10.96 -51.56
C ARG A 841 -55.94 -10.58 -52.37
N PHE A 842 -56.01 -11.06 -53.61
CA PHE A 842 -56.95 -10.64 -54.65
C PHE A 842 -56.96 -9.13 -54.92
N LYS A 843 -57.71 -8.35 -54.14
CA LYS A 843 -57.82 -6.87 -54.26
C LYS A 843 -57.47 -6.12 -52.98
N ASP A 844 -57.33 -6.84 -51.87
CA ASP A 844 -57.20 -6.26 -50.54
C ASP A 844 -55.73 -6.27 -50.09
N ASP A 845 -55.27 -5.17 -49.49
CA ASP A 845 -53.98 -5.10 -48.81
C ASP A 845 -54.08 -5.88 -47.49
N VAL A 846 -53.25 -6.91 -47.32
CA VAL A 846 -53.25 -7.80 -46.15
C VAL A 846 -51.98 -7.63 -45.33
N LYS A 847 -52.07 -7.87 -44.01
CA LYS A 847 -50.93 -7.75 -43.09
C LYS A 847 -50.05 -8.99 -43.05
N SER A 848 -50.67 -10.17 -43.12
CA SER A 848 -49.98 -11.46 -43.12
C SER A 848 -50.76 -12.49 -43.94
N VAL A 849 -50.07 -13.55 -44.39
CA VAL A 849 -50.64 -14.67 -45.16
C VAL A 849 -50.08 -15.99 -44.64
N ARG A 850 -50.98 -16.91 -44.31
CA ARG A 850 -50.66 -18.26 -43.80
C ARG A 850 -50.41 -19.26 -44.92
N SER A 851 -49.63 -20.30 -44.61
CA SER A 851 -49.55 -21.55 -45.37
C SER A 851 -50.90 -22.00 -45.92
N GLY A 852 -50.90 -22.48 -47.17
CA GLY A 852 -52.10 -22.94 -47.87
C GLY A 852 -52.89 -21.84 -48.58
N TYR A 853 -52.51 -20.57 -48.46
CA TYR A 853 -53.17 -19.45 -49.16
C TYR A 853 -52.27 -18.78 -50.21
N GLU A 854 -52.93 -18.28 -51.26
CA GLU A 854 -52.31 -17.52 -52.35
C GLU A 854 -52.27 -16.02 -52.03
N CYS A 855 -51.19 -15.35 -52.45
CA CYS A 855 -50.96 -13.92 -52.29
C CYS A 855 -50.11 -13.32 -53.42
N GLY A 856 -50.27 -12.01 -53.64
CA GLY A 856 -49.37 -11.21 -54.48
C GLY A 856 -48.32 -10.51 -53.63
N LEU A 857 -47.04 -10.83 -53.86
CA LEU A 857 -45.89 -10.26 -53.17
C LEU A 857 -45.08 -9.38 -54.14
N GLY A 858 -44.90 -8.11 -53.79
CA GLY A 858 -44.00 -7.19 -54.52
C GLY A 858 -42.78 -6.88 -53.65
N ILE A 859 -41.59 -7.13 -54.17
CA ILE A 859 -40.30 -6.94 -53.47
C ILE A 859 -39.78 -5.52 -53.75
N GLU A 860 -39.17 -4.86 -52.76
CA GLU A 860 -38.58 -3.54 -52.97
C GLU A 860 -37.30 -3.65 -53.82
N ARG A 861 -37.17 -2.77 -54.84
CA ARG A 861 -35.99 -2.62 -55.73
C ARG A 861 -35.63 -3.83 -56.62
N PHE A 862 -36.18 -5.00 -56.38
CA PHE A 862 -35.97 -6.20 -57.20
C PHE A 862 -37.16 -6.47 -58.15
N GLN A 863 -36.87 -6.82 -59.40
CA GLN A 863 -37.88 -7.12 -60.42
C GLN A 863 -37.58 -8.40 -61.25
N ASP A 864 -36.44 -9.07 -61.02
CA ASP A 864 -36.04 -10.28 -61.76
C ASP A 864 -36.58 -11.56 -61.11
N VAL A 865 -37.83 -11.53 -60.64
CA VAL A 865 -38.48 -12.72 -60.07
C VAL A 865 -38.95 -13.63 -61.20
N HIS A 866 -38.65 -14.92 -61.10
CA HIS A 866 -39.01 -15.96 -62.05
C HIS A 866 -40.07 -16.93 -61.45
N VAL A 867 -40.78 -17.65 -62.32
CA VAL A 867 -41.67 -18.74 -61.89
C VAL A 867 -40.83 -19.93 -61.46
N GLY A 868 -41.10 -20.47 -60.27
CA GLY A 868 -40.27 -21.48 -59.60
C GLY A 868 -39.27 -20.92 -58.58
N ASP A 869 -39.12 -19.59 -58.47
CA ASP A 869 -38.38 -18.98 -57.36
C ASP A 869 -39.07 -19.26 -56.02
N GLN A 870 -38.29 -19.47 -54.97
CA GLN A 870 -38.76 -19.52 -53.59
C GLN A 870 -38.49 -18.18 -52.89
N LEU A 871 -39.49 -17.70 -52.15
CA LEU A 871 -39.40 -16.50 -51.33
C LEU A 871 -39.40 -16.93 -49.87
N GLU A 872 -38.22 -16.90 -49.26
CA GLU A 872 -38.03 -17.17 -47.84
C GLU A 872 -38.22 -15.87 -47.07
N ALA A 873 -39.31 -15.80 -46.30
CA ALA A 873 -39.56 -14.69 -45.40
C ALA A 873 -38.89 -14.97 -44.05
N TYR A 874 -38.21 -13.97 -43.51
CA TYR A 874 -37.52 -14.08 -42.24
C TYR A 874 -37.59 -12.77 -41.47
N LYS A 875 -37.42 -12.86 -40.17
CA LYS A 875 -37.43 -11.72 -39.25
C LYS A 875 -36.20 -11.79 -38.36
N VAL A 876 -35.44 -10.70 -38.35
CA VAL A 876 -34.42 -10.47 -37.33
C VAL A 876 -35.12 -10.25 -35.98
N VAL A 877 -34.79 -11.08 -35.00
CA VAL A 877 -35.27 -10.99 -33.62
C VAL A 877 -34.07 -10.71 -32.73
N GLU A 878 -34.15 -9.63 -31.95
CA GLU A 878 -33.20 -9.37 -30.87
C GLU A 878 -33.43 -10.39 -29.76
N VAL A 879 -32.53 -11.36 -29.64
CA VAL A 879 -32.51 -12.33 -28.54
C VAL A 879 -31.57 -11.82 -27.45
N ALA A 880 -32.03 -11.82 -26.21
CA ALA A 880 -31.17 -11.50 -25.07
C ALA A 880 -30.11 -12.60 -24.92
N ARG A 881 -28.83 -12.24 -25.11
CA ARG A 881 -27.71 -13.17 -25.03
C ARG A 881 -27.57 -13.71 -23.61
N THR A 882 -27.51 -15.03 -23.50
CA THR A 882 -27.11 -15.77 -22.31
C THR A 882 -25.85 -16.56 -22.63
N GLU A 883 -24.89 -16.53 -21.72
CA GLU A 883 -23.61 -17.26 -21.81
C GLU A 883 -23.69 -18.59 -21.02
#